data_AF-A0A1G0XSV7-F1
#
_entry.id   AF-A0A1G0XSV7-F1
#
_cell.length_a   1.000
_cell.length_b   1.000
_cell.length_c   1.000
_cell.angle_alpha   90.00
_cell.angle_beta   90.00
_cell.angle_gamma   90.00
#
_symmetry.space_group_name_H-M   'P 1'
#
loop_
_entity.id
_entity.type
_entity.pdbx_description
1 polymer ?
#
loop_
_entity_poly.entity_id
_entity_poly.type
_entity_poly.pdbx_seq_one_letter_code
_entity_poly.pdbx_strand_id
1 'polypeptide(L)'
;MSKIICGSAIDGAIEWVAKAEAILDKAVKLKGESSPVAFPNTAYYLPVIYSFTGEKMEKLSDLRRILKLAKSLLPARPTDKVWLPYLGKALDAGAAALFACEVIEACKYLIGPNPVDGIWLGAANDVIMRERGIEFVDGTAPGFAAITGAAPNSKIAVKIARELQEKNLYVFMAGCTNGKQFAEQLAEEGVQLGWETRLVPFGRDVSALIYALGFANRAALSFGGVKPGDFKGNLKYNKERIFAFVLALGEVTADKYAAAAGAINYGFPVIADTAIPEILPTGVCTYEHVVSKIPHETMVEKALEVRGCKIRITKVPIPVPYGPAFEGERIRKADVHVEFGGNKTPAFEFVTSVDLESINDGEIEIIGPDIDKVKEGEALPFGIWVEAAGRKMQSDFEPILERQIHHLVNGAEGIWHMGQRDIIWTRVSKNGFAKGLRLRHYGEILHAKLLSDYPAIVDKVKVTLITDLKEVEKRLAIARKVYDERNRRLESMTDESVDTFYSCLLCQSFAPNHVCIITPERLGLCGAYNWLDGKAAFEIDETGPNQPVKKGECLDPVKGIWKGINDYVFPNSHKTVDTFCAYSIMDRPMTSCGCFEVICAYLPECNGVMVVNREFQGDTPVGMTFSTLAGNVGGGQQTPGFMGCGKVFLTSRKFLGAEGGFRRLVWMPKELKELLAADLKLRFKEQGVTDLMDKIADETVATEAGEVRKYLEKIGHPAIKMEDMGVYAHSGTAEAASQPEQAPVEIKPVEKLDAPATDRKPEEEEMKITPELINQIKNQISKEISDELKSTIAKDIVKDIIGTLSEKYLREKITQEPAAKPEVPKTEPVPVKTVEAPVEKPLAQQAPAPTPVERLSSLKTFKIRKDKCEVPVWTVKLGAGKKEGGTRGKTYSVGGATCMPFHLWEGEMPNRPLVAMEVFDVVNDKYPQVLRNTYGDLLANPAKMAKACVEKYGADLISIRLEGTHPEKGNRSPEDSVKLVKSVLEAVDVPLIITGHNNFDRNNEVMKAVAQACAGENLLLNWVEQNNYRTIAGAALGYGHSLVAQSPIDVNIGKQLNILLTNMDVKIEQIVMDPMTGSVGYGIEYTYSVMERVRYTGLTGDKMLAGPMIVSPGQECAKVKEAKAEEKDFPAWGDLKKRAALWEYTTAANLLYSGADILIMYSPEAAVAIRKLITKLINK
;
A
#
# COMPACT_ATOMS: atom_id res chain seq x y z
N MET A 1 34.12 15.38 -25.54
CA MET A 1 34.22 13.92 -25.76
C MET A 1 35.69 13.58 -25.94
N SER A 2 36.24 12.65 -25.15
CA SER A 2 37.68 12.38 -25.14
C SER A 2 38.14 11.55 -26.34
N LYS A 3 38.99 12.13 -27.19
CA LYS A 3 39.65 11.42 -28.30
C LYS A 3 40.61 10.35 -27.80
N ILE A 4 41.28 10.59 -26.66
CA ILE A 4 42.25 9.67 -26.06
C ILE A 4 41.55 8.37 -25.65
N ILE A 5 40.41 8.47 -24.94
CA ILE A 5 39.65 7.28 -24.52
C ILE A 5 39.15 6.50 -25.73
N CYS A 6 38.56 7.20 -26.72
CA CYS A 6 38.04 6.54 -27.91
C CYS A 6 39.15 5.85 -28.72
N GLY A 7 40.30 6.49 -28.88
CA GLY A 7 41.47 5.92 -29.55
C GLY A 7 42.01 4.69 -28.81
N SER A 8 42.25 4.80 -27.51
CA SER A 8 42.78 3.71 -26.69
C SER A 8 41.82 2.51 -26.59
N ALA A 9 40.50 2.74 -26.57
CA ALA A 9 39.52 1.68 -26.60
C ALA A 9 39.53 0.90 -27.93
N ILE A 10 39.72 1.59 -29.05
CA ILE A 10 39.84 0.97 -30.39
C ILE A 10 41.15 0.18 -30.47
N ASP A 11 42.27 0.79 -30.06
CA ASP A 11 43.59 0.14 -30.07
C ASP A 11 43.56 -1.13 -29.20
N GLY A 12 42.96 -1.06 -28.00
CA GLY A 12 42.77 -2.22 -27.12
C GLY A 12 41.83 -3.29 -27.67
N ALA A 13 40.77 -2.92 -28.40
CA ALA A 13 39.87 -3.88 -29.02
C ALA A 13 40.57 -4.67 -30.14
N ILE A 14 41.42 -4.02 -30.94
CA ILE A 14 42.27 -4.69 -31.94
C ILE A 14 43.17 -5.73 -31.26
N GLU A 15 43.82 -5.36 -30.15
CA GLU A 15 44.65 -6.28 -29.39
C GLU A 15 43.85 -7.46 -28.81
N TRP A 16 42.65 -7.22 -28.28
CA TRP A 16 41.79 -8.29 -27.75
C TRP A 16 41.40 -9.29 -28.82
N VAL A 17 40.99 -8.82 -29.99
CA VAL A 17 40.64 -9.69 -31.12
C VAL A 17 41.84 -10.52 -31.58
N ALA A 18 43.03 -9.92 -31.68
CA ALA A 18 44.26 -10.65 -32.02
C ALA A 18 44.62 -11.71 -30.96
N LYS A 19 44.50 -11.40 -29.67
CA LYS A 19 44.71 -12.35 -28.56
C LYS A 19 43.71 -13.51 -28.61
N ALA A 20 42.44 -13.22 -28.91
CA ALA A 20 41.39 -14.22 -29.05
C ALA A 20 41.64 -15.17 -30.24
N GLU A 21 42.14 -14.66 -31.37
CA GLU A 21 42.55 -15.50 -32.50
C GLU A 21 43.71 -16.43 -32.13
N ALA A 22 44.74 -15.89 -31.47
CA ALA A 22 45.91 -16.67 -31.09
C ALA A 22 45.56 -17.83 -30.14
N ILE A 23 44.71 -17.59 -29.13
CA ILE A 23 44.30 -18.64 -28.19
C ILE A 23 43.32 -19.63 -28.85
N LEU A 24 42.45 -19.18 -29.75
CA LEU A 24 41.55 -20.05 -30.51
C LEU A 24 42.34 -20.97 -31.45
N ASP A 25 43.32 -20.45 -32.18
CA ASP A 25 44.19 -21.24 -33.06
C ASP A 25 44.98 -22.28 -32.26
N LYS A 26 45.48 -21.89 -31.08
CA LYS A 26 46.11 -22.83 -30.14
C LYS A 26 45.14 -23.91 -29.69
N ALA A 27 43.90 -23.57 -29.33
CA ALA A 27 42.88 -24.52 -28.90
C ALA A 27 42.49 -25.49 -30.02
N VAL A 28 42.27 -24.98 -31.23
CA VAL A 28 41.99 -25.78 -32.44
C VAL A 28 43.13 -26.73 -32.74
N LYS A 29 44.39 -26.27 -32.67
CA LYS A 29 45.56 -27.13 -32.89
C LYS A 29 45.65 -28.27 -31.87
N LEU A 30 45.25 -28.02 -30.62
CA LEU A 30 45.34 -29.00 -29.53
C LEU A 30 44.16 -29.97 -29.46
N LYS A 31 42.94 -29.52 -29.81
CA LYS A 31 41.68 -30.26 -29.57
C LYS A 31 40.87 -30.55 -30.83
N GLY A 32 41.20 -29.92 -31.96
CA GLY A 32 40.47 -30.03 -33.23
C GLY A 32 39.25 -29.10 -33.32
N GLU A 33 38.85 -28.73 -34.53
CA GLU A 33 37.78 -27.74 -34.78
C GLU A 33 36.40 -28.18 -34.25
N SER A 34 36.14 -29.49 -34.22
CA SER A 34 34.87 -30.06 -33.75
C SER A 34 34.77 -30.22 -32.23
N SER A 35 35.83 -29.85 -31.48
CA SER A 35 35.83 -29.98 -30.02
C SER A 35 34.73 -29.12 -29.39
N PRO A 36 33.95 -29.65 -28.42
CA PRO A 36 32.96 -28.86 -27.72
C PRO A 36 33.63 -27.75 -26.90
N VAL A 37 32.96 -26.61 -26.80
CA VAL A 37 33.34 -25.47 -25.96
C VAL A 37 32.10 -24.94 -25.24
N ALA A 38 32.20 -24.74 -23.92
CA ALA A 38 31.10 -24.28 -23.10
C ALA A 38 31.60 -23.68 -21.78
N PHE A 39 30.82 -22.78 -21.20
CA PHE A 39 30.94 -22.43 -19.78
C PHE A 39 30.27 -23.47 -18.89
N PRO A 40 30.69 -23.61 -17.63
CA PRO A 40 30.17 -24.63 -16.72
C PRO A 40 28.67 -24.43 -16.42
N ASN A 41 27.87 -25.48 -16.64
CA ASN A 41 26.47 -25.58 -16.20
C ASN A 41 25.62 -24.35 -16.58
N THR A 42 25.64 -23.97 -17.86
CA THR A 42 24.78 -22.91 -18.40
C THR A 42 23.98 -23.35 -19.62
N ALA A 43 22.70 -22.96 -19.66
CA ALA A 43 21.81 -23.11 -20.81
C ALA A 43 21.94 -21.95 -21.81
N TYR A 44 22.77 -20.95 -21.51
CA TYR A 44 22.95 -19.73 -22.29
C TYR A 44 24.26 -19.71 -23.10
N TYR A 45 24.89 -20.87 -23.29
CA TYR A 45 26.09 -21.05 -24.12
C TYR A 45 27.23 -20.09 -23.71
N LEU A 46 27.61 -19.17 -24.59
CA LEU A 46 28.46 -18.02 -24.27
C LEU A 46 27.53 -16.79 -24.15
N PRO A 47 27.17 -16.37 -22.92
CA PRO A 47 26.02 -15.51 -22.70
C PRO A 47 26.05 -14.14 -23.37
N VAL A 48 27.21 -13.50 -23.50
CA VAL A 48 27.31 -12.17 -24.14
C VAL A 48 27.13 -12.31 -25.65
N ILE A 49 27.77 -13.29 -26.27
CA ILE A 49 27.59 -13.61 -27.69
C ILE A 49 26.15 -14.03 -27.96
N TYR A 50 25.59 -14.91 -27.12
CA TYR A 50 24.25 -15.46 -27.30
C TYR A 50 23.16 -14.39 -27.14
N SER A 51 23.29 -13.47 -26.18
CA SER A 51 22.35 -12.36 -26.04
C SER A 51 22.42 -11.39 -27.22
N PHE A 52 23.62 -11.10 -27.73
CA PHE A 52 23.80 -10.14 -28.82
C PHE A 52 23.40 -10.69 -30.19
N THR A 53 23.68 -11.96 -30.45
CA THR A 53 23.57 -12.55 -31.80
C THR A 53 22.51 -13.64 -31.92
N GLY A 54 22.09 -14.23 -30.80
CA GLY A 54 21.23 -15.42 -30.78
C GLY A 54 21.96 -16.70 -31.21
N GLU A 55 23.25 -16.62 -31.56
CA GLU A 55 24.01 -17.77 -32.02
C GLU A 55 24.50 -18.64 -30.86
N LYS A 56 24.25 -19.94 -30.97
CA LYS A 56 24.71 -20.95 -30.01
C LYS A 56 26.13 -21.36 -30.36
N MET A 57 27.08 -20.94 -29.54
CA MET A 57 28.48 -21.35 -29.67
C MET A 57 28.68 -22.67 -28.93
N GLU A 58 28.85 -23.76 -29.67
CA GLU A 58 28.95 -25.12 -29.10
C GLU A 58 30.29 -25.79 -29.39
N LYS A 59 30.99 -25.37 -30.45
CA LYS A 59 32.28 -25.93 -30.89
C LYS A 59 33.29 -24.85 -31.22
N LEU A 60 34.58 -25.21 -31.23
CA LEU A 60 35.67 -24.28 -31.57
C LEU A 60 35.53 -23.65 -32.97
N SER A 61 34.95 -24.37 -33.94
CA SER A 61 34.64 -23.82 -35.26
C SER A 61 33.67 -22.64 -35.21
N ASP A 62 32.72 -22.64 -34.28
CA ASP A 62 31.73 -21.57 -34.13
C ASP A 62 32.40 -20.27 -33.67
N LEU A 63 33.44 -20.38 -32.84
CA LEU A 63 34.21 -19.25 -32.34
C LEU A 63 34.97 -18.50 -33.46
N ARG A 64 35.35 -19.17 -34.55
CA ARG A 64 35.94 -18.47 -35.72
C ARG A 64 34.93 -17.53 -36.38
N ARG A 65 33.65 -17.93 -36.42
CA ARG A 65 32.58 -17.11 -37.01
C ARG A 65 32.34 -15.85 -36.20
N ILE A 66 32.28 -15.95 -34.87
CA ILE A 66 32.08 -14.75 -34.03
C ILE A 66 33.29 -13.82 -34.05
N LEU A 67 34.52 -14.32 -34.15
CA LEU A 67 35.71 -13.47 -34.32
C LEU A 67 35.70 -12.72 -35.65
N LYS A 68 35.16 -13.31 -36.72
CA LYS A 68 34.94 -12.59 -37.99
C LYS A 68 33.96 -11.43 -37.81
N LEU A 69 32.89 -11.62 -37.05
CA LEU A 69 31.96 -10.54 -36.70
C LEU A 69 32.65 -9.47 -35.84
N ALA A 70 33.40 -9.87 -34.80
CA ALA A 70 34.15 -8.94 -33.96
C ALA A 70 35.11 -8.06 -34.79
N LYS A 71 35.82 -8.64 -35.76
CA LYS A 71 36.66 -7.90 -36.71
C LYS A 71 35.90 -6.87 -37.54
N SER A 72 34.67 -7.18 -37.94
CA SER A 72 33.83 -6.25 -38.72
C SER A 72 33.35 -5.04 -37.91
N LEU A 73 33.35 -5.15 -36.58
CA LEU A 73 32.98 -4.08 -35.65
C LEU A 73 34.17 -3.16 -35.28
N LEU A 74 35.41 -3.49 -35.67
CA LEU A 74 36.59 -2.68 -35.38
C LEU A 74 36.66 -1.46 -36.31
N PRO A 75 36.47 -0.24 -35.80
CA PRO A 75 36.55 0.97 -36.62
C PRO A 75 38.02 1.39 -36.84
N ALA A 76 38.24 2.25 -37.84
CA ALA A 76 39.52 2.97 -37.96
C ALA A 76 39.72 3.96 -36.80
N ARG A 77 40.96 4.11 -36.35
CA ARG A 77 41.35 5.07 -35.31
C ARG A 77 40.96 6.51 -35.70
N PRO A 78 40.45 7.34 -34.77
CA PRO A 78 40.09 8.72 -35.07
C PRO A 78 41.29 9.54 -35.57
N THR A 79 41.13 10.25 -36.69
CA THR A 79 42.22 11.04 -37.29
C THR A 79 42.68 12.22 -36.41
N ASP A 80 43.90 12.72 -36.62
CA ASP A 80 44.44 13.89 -35.92
C ASP A 80 43.79 15.22 -36.26
N LYS A 81 43.14 15.29 -37.43
CA LYS A 81 42.58 16.53 -37.97
C LYS A 81 41.07 16.71 -37.71
N VAL A 82 40.37 15.66 -37.26
CA VAL A 82 38.91 15.69 -37.01
C VAL A 82 38.65 15.54 -35.52
N TRP A 83 38.08 16.58 -34.91
CA TRP A 83 37.86 16.68 -33.45
C TRP A 83 36.49 16.16 -32.97
N LEU A 84 35.76 15.48 -33.85
CA LEU A 84 34.47 14.84 -33.56
C LEU A 84 34.66 13.31 -33.43
N PRO A 85 35.16 12.78 -32.30
CA PRO A 85 35.10 11.35 -32.06
C PRO A 85 33.63 10.92 -31.99
N TYR A 86 33.28 9.78 -32.61
CA TYR A 86 31.93 9.22 -32.56
C TYR A 86 31.90 8.17 -31.45
N LEU A 87 31.21 8.45 -30.35
CA LEU A 87 31.05 7.52 -29.22
C LEU A 87 30.60 6.13 -29.71
N GLY A 88 29.69 6.08 -30.69
CA GLY A 88 29.23 4.83 -31.30
C GLY A 88 30.36 3.93 -31.84
N LYS A 89 31.40 4.49 -32.48
CA LYS A 89 32.52 3.69 -32.97
C LYS A 89 33.34 3.08 -31.84
N ALA A 90 33.58 3.84 -30.76
CA ALA A 90 34.26 3.31 -29.59
C ALA A 90 33.43 2.23 -28.88
N LEU A 91 32.11 2.37 -28.90
CA LEU A 91 31.17 1.38 -28.38
C LEU A 91 31.12 0.09 -29.23
N ASP A 92 31.18 0.20 -30.56
CA ASP A 92 31.30 -0.96 -31.47
C ASP A 92 32.61 -1.72 -31.22
N ALA A 93 33.72 -0.98 -31.06
CA ALA A 93 35.01 -1.56 -30.66
C ALA A 93 34.92 -2.23 -29.29
N GLY A 94 34.19 -1.62 -28.34
CA GLY A 94 33.89 -2.22 -27.04
C GLY A 94 33.16 -3.55 -27.17
N ALA A 95 32.12 -3.64 -28.00
CA ALA A 95 31.40 -4.89 -28.25
C ALA A 95 32.31 -5.96 -28.87
N ALA A 96 33.18 -5.59 -29.82
CA ALA A 96 34.19 -6.49 -30.38
C ALA A 96 35.15 -7.04 -29.31
N ALA A 97 35.59 -6.18 -28.38
CA ALA A 97 36.43 -6.57 -27.26
C ALA A 97 35.70 -7.55 -26.32
N LEU A 98 34.41 -7.35 -26.05
CA LEU A 98 33.62 -8.28 -25.23
C LEU A 98 33.53 -9.68 -25.85
N PHE A 99 33.25 -9.77 -27.15
CA PHE A 99 33.23 -11.06 -27.86
C PHE A 99 34.59 -11.75 -27.82
N ALA A 100 35.67 -10.99 -28.02
CA ALA A 100 37.03 -11.50 -27.93
C ALA A 100 37.36 -12.02 -26.51
N CYS A 101 37.00 -11.28 -25.47
CA CYS A 101 37.18 -11.71 -24.08
C CYS A 101 36.39 -12.99 -23.77
N GLU A 102 35.14 -13.11 -24.22
CA GLU A 102 34.33 -14.31 -23.99
C GLU A 102 34.92 -15.54 -24.70
N VAL A 103 35.44 -15.37 -25.92
CA VAL A 103 36.18 -16.42 -26.64
C VAL A 103 37.44 -16.85 -25.89
N ILE A 104 38.24 -15.89 -25.39
CA ILE A 104 39.46 -16.18 -24.62
C ILE A 104 39.13 -17.01 -23.38
N GLU A 105 38.14 -16.57 -22.60
CA GLU A 105 37.72 -17.24 -21.37
C GLU A 105 37.14 -18.63 -21.65
N ALA A 106 36.35 -18.80 -22.72
CA ALA A 106 35.86 -20.11 -23.15
C ALA A 106 37.00 -21.06 -23.55
N CYS A 107 38.02 -20.56 -24.24
CA CYS A 107 39.22 -21.34 -24.56
C CYS A 107 40.03 -21.70 -23.30
N LYS A 108 40.13 -20.82 -22.31
CA LYS A 108 40.81 -21.11 -21.03
C LYS A 108 40.18 -22.28 -20.28
N TYR A 109 38.84 -22.36 -20.24
CA TYR A 109 38.14 -23.52 -19.68
C TYR A 109 38.50 -24.85 -20.38
N LEU A 110 38.83 -24.81 -21.68
CA LEU A 110 39.10 -26.01 -22.47
C LEU A 110 40.59 -26.42 -22.48
N ILE A 111 41.52 -25.46 -22.60
CA ILE A 111 42.96 -25.72 -22.79
C ILE A 111 43.86 -25.13 -21.71
N GLY A 112 43.29 -24.43 -20.73
CA GLY A 112 44.00 -23.85 -19.58
C GLY A 112 44.64 -22.47 -19.84
N PRO A 113 45.02 -21.75 -18.77
CA PRO A 113 44.82 -22.12 -17.36
C PRO A 113 43.34 -22.12 -16.97
N ASN A 114 42.95 -23.01 -16.05
CA ASN A 114 41.56 -23.09 -15.57
C ASN A 114 41.21 -21.77 -14.86
N PRO A 115 40.14 -21.06 -15.28
CA PRO A 115 39.73 -19.82 -14.61
C PRO A 115 39.32 -20.01 -13.14
N VAL A 116 39.01 -21.24 -12.73
CA VAL A 116 38.70 -21.60 -11.34
C VAL A 116 39.95 -22.15 -10.67
N ASP A 117 40.57 -21.34 -9.80
CA ASP A 117 41.78 -21.69 -9.06
C ASP A 117 41.90 -20.86 -7.77
N GLY A 118 42.12 -21.52 -6.62
CA GLY A 118 42.25 -20.86 -5.32
C GLY A 118 41.04 -19.97 -4.98
N ILE A 119 41.28 -18.65 -4.91
CA ILE A 119 40.22 -17.66 -4.64
C ILE A 119 39.34 -17.36 -5.86
N TRP A 120 39.76 -17.71 -7.09
CA TRP A 120 39.08 -17.34 -8.32
C TRP A 120 37.92 -18.29 -8.65
N LEU A 121 36.74 -17.74 -8.93
CA LEU A 121 35.51 -18.50 -9.11
C LEU A 121 35.13 -18.74 -10.58
N GLY A 122 35.69 -17.98 -11.52
CA GLY A 122 35.34 -18.06 -12.94
C GLY A 122 33.86 -17.77 -13.23
N ALA A 123 33.33 -18.27 -14.34
CA ALA A 123 31.94 -18.09 -14.75
C ALA A 123 30.94 -18.66 -13.72
N ALA A 124 29.98 -17.84 -13.29
CA ALA A 124 28.86 -18.31 -12.49
C ALA A 124 28.04 -19.34 -13.27
N ASN A 125 27.64 -20.46 -12.65
CA ASN A 125 26.69 -21.39 -13.24
C ASN A 125 25.24 -20.85 -13.18
N ASP A 126 24.30 -21.50 -13.87
CA ASP A 126 22.93 -21.00 -13.94
C ASP A 126 22.14 -21.14 -12.63
N VAL A 127 22.53 -22.03 -11.72
CA VAL A 127 21.90 -22.13 -10.39
C VAL A 127 22.23 -20.88 -9.58
N ILE A 128 23.51 -20.53 -9.49
CA ILE A 128 23.99 -19.31 -8.83
C ILE A 128 23.40 -18.07 -9.51
N MET A 129 23.39 -18.04 -10.85
CA MET A 129 22.81 -16.92 -11.58
C MET A 129 21.31 -16.75 -11.29
N ARG A 130 20.54 -17.83 -11.17
CA ARG A 130 19.12 -17.74 -10.79
C ARG A 130 18.94 -17.31 -9.33
N GLU A 131 19.69 -17.91 -8.42
CA GLU A 131 19.62 -17.62 -6.99
C GLU A 131 20.01 -16.19 -6.65
N ARG A 132 21.09 -15.68 -7.27
CA ARG A 132 21.63 -14.34 -6.97
C ARG A 132 21.11 -13.27 -7.91
N GLY A 133 20.78 -13.63 -9.16
CA GLY A 133 20.27 -12.69 -10.16
C GLY A 133 18.85 -12.24 -9.89
N ILE A 134 18.04 -13.02 -9.16
CA ILE A 134 16.71 -12.58 -8.71
C ILE A 134 16.79 -11.40 -7.74
N GLU A 135 17.87 -11.27 -6.97
CA GLU A 135 18.08 -10.15 -6.04
C GLU A 135 18.18 -8.80 -6.77
N PHE A 136 18.64 -8.80 -8.03
CA PHE A 136 18.65 -7.61 -8.90
C PHE A 136 17.27 -7.24 -9.44
N VAL A 137 16.34 -8.20 -9.45
CA VAL A 137 14.98 -8.02 -9.96
C VAL A 137 14.04 -7.59 -8.85
N ASP A 138 14.16 -8.19 -7.66
CA ASP A 138 13.33 -7.87 -6.51
C ASP A 138 13.82 -6.66 -5.69
N GLY A 139 15.03 -6.16 -5.99
CA GLY A 139 15.63 -4.99 -5.38
C GLY A 139 16.34 -5.25 -4.04
N THR A 140 16.45 -6.52 -3.62
CA THR A 140 17.22 -6.93 -2.43
C THR A 140 18.72 -6.61 -2.59
N ALA A 141 19.22 -6.64 -3.82
CA ALA A 141 20.51 -6.07 -4.20
C ALA A 141 20.28 -5.11 -5.37
N PRO A 142 20.62 -3.81 -5.28
CA PRO A 142 20.34 -2.86 -6.36
C PRO A 142 21.06 -3.19 -7.68
N GLY A 143 22.22 -3.84 -7.60
CA GLY A 143 23.08 -4.15 -8.73
C GLY A 143 24.47 -4.59 -8.26
N PHE A 144 25.51 -4.26 -9.03
CA PHE A 144 26.89 -4.64 -8.71
C PHE A 144 27.93 -3.58 -9.08
N ALA A 145 29.00 -3.51 -8.30
CA ALA A 145 30.22 -2.79 -8.64
C ALA A 145 31.21 -3.74 -9.32
N ALA A 146 31.58 -3.46 -10.57
CA ALA A 146 32.63 -4.18 -11.28
C ALA A 146 33.97 -3.50 -11.02
N ILE A 147 34.82 -4.09 -10.18
CA ILE A 147 36.13 -3.54 -9.81
C ILE A 147 37.22 -4.13 -10.69
N THR A 148 38.00 -3.27 -11.31
CA THR A 148 39.22 -3.66 -12.05
C THR A 148 40.46 -2.94 -11.54
N GLY A 149 41.55 -3.70 -11.43
CA GLY A 149 42.82 -3.25 -10.86
C GLY A 149 42.95 -3.50 -9.37
N ALA A 150 43.64 -2.60 -8.67
CA ALA A 150 43.95 -2.70 -7.25
C ALA A 150 43.92 -1.31 -6.61
N ALA A 151 43.46 -1.23 -5.37
CA ALA A 151 43.52 0.00 -4.58
C ALA A 151 44.98 0.31 -4.21
N PRO A 152 45.32 1.56 -3.82
CA PRO A 152 46.69 1.91 -3.42
C PRO A 152 47.25 1.05 -2.27
N ASN A 153 46.38 0.58 -1.36
CA ASN A 153 46.72 -0.35 -0.30
C ASN A 153 45.49 -1.18 0.12
N SER A 154 45.72 -2.28 0.85
CA SER A 154 44.67 -3.23 1.23
C SER A 154 43.63 -2.65 2.21
N LYS A 155 43.99 -1.68 3.06
CA LYS A 155 43.01 -1.03 3.96
C LYS A 155 41.96 -0.23 3.19
N ILE A 156 42.37 0.48 2.15
CA ILE A 156 41.45 1.19 1.25
C ILE A 156 40.55 0.18 0.52
N ALA A 157 41.11 -0.94 0.05
CA ALA A 157 40.33 -2.00 -0.59
C ALA A 157 39.24 -2.55 0.35
N VAL A 158 39.59 -2.85 1.61
CA VAL A 158 38.63 -3.32 2.62
C VAL A 158 37.55 -2.28 2.88
N LYS A 159 37.91 -0.99 3.02
CA LYS A 159 36.92 0.08 3.24
C LYS A 159 35.90 0.17 2.11
N ILE A 160 36.37 0.20 0.86
CA ILE A 160 35.50 0.24 -0.34
C ILE A 160 34.60 -1.00 -0.40
N ALA A 161 35.16 -2.19 -0.16
CA ALA A 161 34.40 -3.44 -0.19
C ALA A 161 33.29 -3.47 0.88
N ARG A 162 33.58 -3.03 2.11
CA ARG A 162 32.61 -2.98 3.20
C ARG A 162 31.50 -1.97 2.92
N GLU A 163 31.85 -0.78 2.45
CA GLU A 163 30.87 0.22 2.09
C GLU A 163 29.91 -0.29 0.99
N LEU A 164 30.43 -0.98 -0.03
CA LEU A 164 29.58 -1.59 -1.07
C LEU A 164 28.67 -2.70 -0.51
N GLN A 165 29.16 -3.51 0.43
CA GLN A 165 28.35 -4.54 1.11
C GLN A 165 27.23 -3.94 1.98
N GLU A 166 27.53 -2.90 2.75
CA GLU A 166 26.55 -2.17 3.59
C GLU A 166 25.41 -1.61 2.74
N LYS A 167 25.73 -1.23 1.51
CA LYS A 167 24.80 -0.71 0.50
C LYS A 167 24.13 -1.82 -0.33
N ASN A 168 24.29 -3.08 0.09
CA ASN A 168 23.71 -4.29 -0.51
C ASN A 168 24.12 -4.57 -1.97
N LEU A 169 25.29 -4.13 -2.39
CA LEU A 169 25.79 -4.37 -3.76
C LEU A 169 26.67 -5.62 -3.83
N TYR A 170 26.62 -6.30 -4.97
CA TYR A 170 27.64 -7.28 -5.32
C TYR A 170 28.92 -6.57 -5.77
N VAL A 171 30.06 -7.15 -5.43
CA VAL A 171 31.38 -6.65 -5.82
C VAL A 171 32.02 -7.69 -6.72
N PHE A 172 32.01 -7.44 -8.02
CA PHE A 172 32.55 -8.32 -9.05
C PHE A 172 33.96 -7.89 -9.38
N MET A 173 34.95 -8.74 -9.12
CA MET A 173 36.36 -8.34 -9.14
C MET A 173 37.14 -9.10 -10.23
N ALA A 174 37.75 -8.37 -11.17
CA ALA A 174 38.66 -8.96 -12.16
C ALA A 174 39.67 -7.95 -12.75
N GLY A 175 40.79 -8.46 -13.26
CA GLY A 175 41.84 -7.66 -13.90
C GLY A 175 42.79 -7.00 -12.90
N CYS A 176 44.09 -7.13 -13.13
CA CYS A 176 45.15 -6.62 -12.26
C CYS A 176 45.72 -5.27 -12.73
N THR A 177 46.41 -4.58 -11.81
CA THR A 177 47.26 -3.42 -12.10
C THR A 177 48.61 -3.68 -11.44
N ASN A 178 49.71 -3.59 -12.17
CA ASN A 178 51.06 -3.81 -11.63
C ASN A 178 51.24 -5.15 -10.89
N GLY A 179 50.56 -6.20 -11.38
CA GLY A 179 50.65 -7.56 -10.82
C GLY A 179 49.84 -7.82 -9.56
N LYS A 180 49.13 -6.82 -9.00
CA LYS A 180 48.20 -6.96 -7.87
C LYS A 180 46.75 -6.77 -8.29
N GLN A 181 45.84 -7.42 -7.58
CA GLN A 181 44.40 -7.36 -7.81
C GLN A 181 43.61 -7.10 -6.51
N PHE A 182 42.47 -6.42 -6.60
CA PHE A 182 41.63 -6.03 -5.45
C PHE A 182 41.19 -7.20 -4.55
N ALA A 183 40.78 -8.34 -5.10
CA ALA A 183 40.45 -9.56 -4.35
C ALA A 183 41.66 -10.18 -3.65
N GLU A 184 42.86 -10.10 -4.24
CA GLU A 184 44.10 -10.52 -3.57
C GLU A 184 44.35 -9.63 -2.34
N GLN A 185 44.14 -8.31 -2.45
CA GLN A 185 44.25 -7.37 -1.32
C GLN A 185 43.25 -7.69 -0.20
N LEU A 186 42.01 -8.08 -0.54
CA LEU A 186 41.01 -8.50 0.43
C LEU A 186 41.38 -9.82 1.11
N ALA A 187 41.87 -10.80 0.34
CA ALA A 187 42.30 -12.09 0.86
C ALA A 187 43.53 -11.96 1.78
N GLU A 188 44.49 -11.08 1.44
CA GLU A 188 45.66 -10.74 2.29
C GLU A 188 45.23 -10.22 3.67
N GLU A 189 44.12 -9.49 3.77
CA GLU A 189 43.57 -8.93 5.03
C GLU A 189 42.56 -9.88 5.71
N GLY A 190 42.41 -11.12 5.23
CA GLY A 190 41.52 -12.12 5.82
C GLY A 190 40.03 -11.86 5.59
N VAL A 191 39.65 -11.06 4.59
CA VAL A 191 38.25 -10.84 4.24
C VAL A 191 37.72 -12.06 3.48
N GLN A 192 36.59 -12.61 3.95
CA GLN A 192 35.94 -13.75 3.30
C GLN A 192 35.33 -13.36 1.95
N LEU A 193 35.75 -14.05 0.89
CA LEU A 193 35.27 -13.89 -0.47
C LEU A 193 34.28 -15.00 -0.84
N GLY A 194 33.36 -14.72 -1.77
CA GLY A 194 32.38 -15.66 -2.27
C GLY A 194 31.03 -15.03 -2.59
N TRP A 195 30.14 -15.86 -3.15
CA TRP A 195 28.76 -15.45 -3.47
C TRP A 195 27.96 -15.09 -2.22
N GLU A 196 28.13 -15.83 -1.11
CA GLU A 196 27.44 -15.55 0.17
C GLU A 196 27.82 -14.20 0.78
N THR A 197 29.07 -13.77 0.60
CA THR A 197 29.53 -12.46 1.09
C THR A 197 29.33 -11.37 0.04
N ARG A 198 28.80 -11.69 -1.15
CA ARG A 198 28.68 -10.78 -2.30
C ARG A 198 30.00 -10.21 -2.82
N LEU A 199 31.15 -10.70 -2.34
CA LEU A 199 32.48 -10.33 -2.81
C LEU A 199 32.99 -11.42 -3.76
N VAL A 200 32.78 -11.25 -5.06
CA VAL A 200 32.93 -12.31 -6.08
C VAL A 200 34.20 -12.08 -6.92
N PRO A 201 35.30 -12.82 -6.64
CA PRO A 201 36.51 -12.83 -7.47
C PRO A 201 36.34 -13.67 -8.73
N PHE A 202 36.26 -13.02 -9.89
CA PHE A 202 36.04 -13.70 -11.17
C PHE A 202 37.33 -14.24 -11.79
N GLY A 203 38.41 -13.46 -11.80
CA GLY A 203 39.69 -13.89 -12.34
C GLY A 203 40.75 -12.79 -12.33
N ARG A 204 42.02 -13.19 -12.41
CA ARG A 204 43.15 -12.25 -12.33
C ARG A 204 43.29 -11.36 -13.58
N ASP A 205 42.92 -11.87 -14.74
CA ASP A 205 43.07 -11.17 -16.02
C ASP A 205 41.90 -10.22 -16.31
N VAL A 206 42.16 -9.17 -17.09
CA VAL A 206 41.12 -8.21 -17.52
C VAL A 206 40.02 -8.88 -18.34
N SER A 207 40.33 -9.96 -19.08
CA SER A 207 39.34 -10.72 -19.84
C SER A 207 38.26 -11.35 -18.96
N ALA A 208 38.54 -11.64 -17.68
CA ALA A 208 37.58 -12.23 -16.75
C ALA A 208 36.46 -11.26 -16.32
N LEU A 209 36.59 -9.95 -16.61
CA LEU A 209 35.48 -9.00 -16.46
C LEU A 209 34.27 -9.39 -17.31
N ILE A 210 34.47 -10.20 -18.37
CA ILE A 210 33.37 -10.72 -19.18
C ILE A 210 32.37 -11.53 -18.37
N TYR A 211 32.77 -12.18 -17.27
CA TYR A 211 31.87 -12.95 -16.44
C TYR A 211 30.82 -12.07 -15.73
N ALA A 212 31.18 -10.84 -15.36
CA ALA A 212 30.24 -9.87 -14.79
C ALA A 212 29.16 -9.49 -15.81
N LEU A 213 29.57 -9.20 -17.05
CA LEU A 213 28.63 -8.87 -18.12
C LEU A 213 27.83 -10.11 -18.56
N GLY A 214 28.44 -11.30 -18.60
CA GLY A 214 27.75 -12.56 -18.88
C GLY A 214 26.70 -12.91 -17.81
N PHE A 215 26.93 -12.52 -16.54
CA PHE A 215 25.91 -12.60 -15.49
C PHE A 215 24.75 -11.65 -15.78
N ALA A 216 25.04 -10.38 -16.08
CA ALA A 216 24.04 -9.35 -16.37
C ALA A 216 23.17 -9.69 -17.61
N ASN A 217 23.79 -10.21 -18.67
CA ASN A 217 23.08 -10.70 -19.87
C ASN A 217 22.12 -11.85 -19.54
N ARG A 218 22.55 -12.82 -18.71
CA ARG A 218 21.70 -13.94 -18.30
C ARG A 218 20.53 -13.51 -17.42
N ALA A 219 20.72 -12.52 -16.55
CA ALA A 219 19.62 -11.95 -15.78
C ALA A 219 18.54 -11.36 -16.71
N ALA A 220 18.94 -10.63 -17.76
CA ALA A 220 18.00 -10.10 -18.76
C ALA A 220 17.29 -11.21 -19.57
N LEU A 221 18.01 -12.26 -19.97
CA LEU A 221 17.43 -13.39 -20.70
C LEU A 221 16.50 -14.25 -19.83
N SER A 222 16.81 -14.40 -18.54
CA SER A 222 16.08 -15.28 -17.62
C SER A 222 14.86 -14.62 -16.99
N PHE A 223 15.03 -13.40 -16.49
CA PHE A 223 13.99 -12.68 -15.73
C PHE A 223 13.31 -11.59 -16.55
N GLY A 224 14.07 -10.96 -17.46
CA GLY A 224 13.53 -9.91 -18.34
C GLY A 224 12.74 -10.43 -19.54
N GLY A 225 12.73 -11.74 -19.78
CA GLY A 225 12.09 -12.34 -20.95
C GLY A 225 12.68 -11.87 -22.28
N VAL A 226 13.89 -11.30 -22.27
CA VAL A 226 14.56 -10.81 -23.48
C VAL A 226 14.92 -12.01 -24.36
N LYS A 227 14.60 -11.95 -25.65
CA LYS A 227 14.89 -13.04 -26.58
C LYS A 227 16.38 -13.04 -26.94
N PRO A 228 17.03 -14.21 -27.09
CA PRO A 228 18.38 -14.30 -27.64
C PRO A 228 18.49 -13.60 -29.00
N GLY A 229 19.52 -12.79 -29.21
CA GLY A 229 19.71 -11.98 -30.41
C GLY A 229 19.04 -10.60 -30.38
N ASP A 230 18.17 -10.32 -29.41
CA ASP A 230 17.66 -8.96 -29.16
C ASP A 230 18.64 -8.16 -28.29
N PHE A 231 19.76 -7.78 -28.89
CA PHE A 231 20.80 -7.01 -28.19
C PHE A 231 20.27 -5.67 -27.65
N LYS A 232 19.35 -5.02 -28.37
CA LYS A 232 18.76 -3.73 -27.94
C LYS A 232 17.91 -3.91 -26.70
N GLY A 233 17.04 -4.92 -26.67
CA GLY A 233 16.25 -5.28 -25.50
C GLY A 233 17.14 -5.64 -24.31
N ASN A 234 18.23 -6.37 -24.54
CA ASN A 234 19.17 -6.76 -23.49
C ASN A 234 19.90 -5.55 -22.89
N LEU A 235 20.45 -4.67 -23.73
CA LEU A 235 21.13 -3.45 -23.28
C LEU A 235 20.17 -2.51 -22.53
N LYS A 236 18.94 -2.34 -23.04
CA LYS A 236 17.91 -1.54 -22.38
C LYS A 236 17.54 -2.09 -21.00
N TYR A 237 17.32 -3.41 -20.90
CA TYR A 237 17.03 -4.06 -19.63
C TYR A 237 18.14 -3.79 -18.61
N ASN A 238 19.40 -3.99 -19.01
CA ASN A 238 20.55 -3.76 -18.12
C ASN A 238 20.65 -2.30 -17.66
N LYS A 239 20.45 -1.35 -18.59
CA LYS A 239 20.43 0.08 -18.26
C LYS A 239 19.35 0.43 -17.24
N GLU A 240 18.16 -0.14 -17.35
CA GLU A 240 16.99 0.23 -16.54
C GLU A 240 16.85 -0.57 -15.26
N ARG A 241 17.34 -1.82 -15.21
CA ARG A 241 17.05 -2.76 -14.11
C ARG A 241 18.27 -3.16 -13.29
N ILE A 242 19.47 -3.20 -13.86
CA ILE A 242 20.67 -3.63 -13.14
C ILE A 242 21.56 -2.42 -12.88
N PHE A 243 21.58 -1.93 -11.64
CA PHE A 243 22.33 -0.72 -11.27
C PHE A 243 23.82 -1.02 -11.10
N ALA A 244 24.49 -1.36 -12.20
CA ALA A 244 25.91 -1.66 -12.23
C ALA A 244 26.78 -0.49 -12.70
N PHE A 245 28.00 -0.42 -12.16
CA PHE A 245 29.02 0.57 -12.50
C PHE A 245 30.42 -0.04 -12.37
N VAL A 246 31.40 0.55 -13.05
CA VAL A 246 32.79 0.09 -13.05
C VAL A 246 33.63 0.99 -12.15
N LEU A 247 34.39 0.41 -11.22
CA LEU A 247 35.45 1.09 -10.49
C LEU A 247 36.80 0.70 -11.08
N ALA A 248 37.46 1.64 -11.75
CA ALA A 248 38.78 1.45 -12.33
C ALA A 248 39.85 1.98 -11.36
N LEU A 249 40.57 1.07 -10.70
CA LEU A 249 41.56 1.38 -9.68
C LEU A 249 42.99 1.22 -10.20
N GLY A 250 43.75 2.31 -10.13
CA GLY A 250 45.12 2.40 -10.64
C GLY A 250 45.19 2.63 -12.14
N GLU A 251 46.31 2.24 -12.76
CA GLU A 251 46.57 2.50 -14.18
C GLU A 251 45.53 1.83 -15.10
N VAL A 252 44.98 2.64 -16.02
CA VAL A 252 44.02 2.21 -17.04
C VAL A 252 44.73 1.99 -18.36
N THR A 253 44.99 0.73 -18.67
CA THR A 253 45.65 0.25 -19.89
C THR A 253 44.67 0.14 -21.07
N ALA A 254 45.18 -0.01 -22.30
CA ALA A 254 44.35 -0.06 -23.52
C ALA A 254 43.29 -1.18 -23.49
N ASP A 255 43.65 -2.34 -22.95
CA ASP A 255 42.77 -3.48 -22.77
C ASP A 255 41.60 -3.20 -21.80
N LYS A 256 41.85 -2.44 -20.72
CA LYS A 256 40.82 -1.94 -19.80
C LYS A 256 39.93 -0.88 -20.45
N TYR A 257 40.51 0.05 -21.23
CA TYR A 257 39.72 1.02 -22.00
C TYR A 257 38.72 0.34 -22.95
N ALA A 258 39.15 -0.72 -23.64
CA ALA A 258 38.28 -1.47 -24.53
C ALA A 258 37.15 -2.20 -23.80
N ALA A 259 37.45 -2.89 -22.68
CA ALA A 259 36.44 -3.56 -21.87
C ALA A 259 35.44 -2.57 -21.24
N ALA A 260 35.93 -1.42 -20.76
CA ALA A 260 35.11 -0.35 -20.21
C ALA A 260 34.18 0.28 -21.27
N ALA A 261 34.66 0.48 -22.50
CA ALA A 261 33.79 0.90 -23.61
C ALA A 261 32.68 -0.13 -23.88
N GLY A 262 32.98 -1.43 -23.74
CA GLY A 262 31.99 -2.49 -23.76
C GLY A 262 30.93 -2.36 -22.65
N ALA A 263 31.34 -2.08 -21.41
CA ALA A 263 30.42 -1.89 -20.29
C ALA A 263 29.52 -0.64 -20.45
N ILE A 264 30.03 0.44 -21.05
CA ILE A 264 29.25 1.65 -21.33
C ILE A 264 28.04 1.34 -22.24
N ASN A 265 28.13 0.36 -23.16
CA ASN A 265 26.97 -0.05 -23.96
C ASN A 265 25.76 -0.48 -23.12
N TYR A 266 25.99 -1.04 -21.94
CA TYR A 266 24.96 -1.49 -21.00
C TYR A 266 24.41 -0.34 -20.15
N GLY A 267 24.91 0.88 -20.33
CA GLY A 267 24.62 2.03 -19.48
C GLY A 267 25.35 1.99 -18.15
N PHE A 268 26.44 1.20 -18.04
CA PHE A 268 27.27 1.12 -16.83
C PHE A 268 28.38 2.18 -16.90
N PRO A 269 28.36 3.20 -16.02
CA PRO A 269 29.36 4.25 -16.01
C PRO A 269 30.68 3.74 -15.42
N VAL A 270 31.76 4.46 -15.72
CA VAL A 270 33.12 4.16 -15.26
C VAL A 270 33.60 5.27 -14.34
N ILE A 271 34.04 4.89 -13.15
CA ILE A 271 34.60 5.78 -12.13
C ILE A 271 36.05 5.41 -11.92
N ALA A 272 36.96 6.36 -12.17
CA ALA A 272 38.40 6.15 -12.04
C ALA A 272 38.99 6.98 -10.89
N ASP A 273 39.93 6.38 -10.14
CA ASP A 273 40.73 7.12 -9.14
C ASP A 273 41.86 7.92 -9.80
N THR A 274 42.36 7.46 -10.94
CA THR A 274 43.41 8.12 -11.70
C THR A 274 42.90 9.27 -12.56
N ALA A 275 43.81 10.20 -12.88
CA ALA A 275 43.52 11.37 -13.71
C ALA A 275 43.52 11.03 -15.21
N ILE A 276 42.58 10.18 -15.61
CA ILE A 276 42.28 9.91 -17.03
C ILE A 276 41.31 10.97 -17.57
N PRO A 277 41.18 11.15 -18.90
CA PRO A 277 40.16 12.02 -19.45
C PRO A 277 38.73 11.57 -19.09
N GLU A 278 37.75 12.46 -19.28
CA GLU A 278 36.34 12.21 -18.92
C GLU A 278 35.41 12.14 -20.15
N ILE A 279 34.25 11.53 -19.95
CA ILE A 279 33.12 11.53 -20.89
C ILE A 279 31.86 11.90 -20.10
N LEU A 280 31.67 13.21 -19.94
CA LEU A 280 30.54 13.80 -19.21
C LEU A 280 29.19 13.85 -19.96
N PRO A 281 29.12 13.88 -21.32
CA PRO A 281 27.84 13.87 -22.00
C PRO A 281 26.97 12.69 -21.59
N THR A 282 25.65 12.86 -21.52
CA THR A 282 24.71 11.80 -21.14
C THR A 282 24.14 11.09 -22.38
N GLY A 283 23.39 10.00 -22.20
CA GLY A 283 22.58 9.38 -23.26
C GLY A 283 22.62 7.86 -23.23
N VAL A 284 23.82 7.28 -23.28
CA VAL A 284 23.98 5.81 -23.10
C VAL A 284 23.87 5.43 -21.62
N CYS A 285 24.75 5.94 -20.75
CA CYS A 285 24.54 5.91 -19.30
C CYS A 285 23.43 6.89 -18.88
N THR A 286 22.92 6.73 -17.65
CA THR A 286 21.91 7.61 -17.05
C THR A 286 22.42 9.05 -16.96
N TYR A 287 23.62 9.23 -16.41
CA TYR A 287 24.32 10.51 -16.34
C TYR A 287 25.64 10.42 -17.12
N GLU A 288 26.77 10.71 -16.50
CA GLU A 288 28.10 10.70 -17.12
C GLU A 288 28.55 9.27 -17.48
N HIS A 289 29.27 9.09 -18.60
CA HIS A 289 29.83 7.78 -18.96
C HIS A 289 31.14 7.48 -18.25
N VAL A 290 32.01 8.49 -18.10
CA VAL A 290 33.32 8.36 -17.44
C VAL A 290 33.59 9.59 -16.59
N VAL A 291 33.79 9.38 -15.29
CA VAL A 291 34.26 10.39 -14.32
C VAL A 291 35.60 9.95 -13.73
N SER A 292 36.49 10.90 -13.49
CA SER A 292 37.88 10.60 -13.13
C SER A 292 38.33 11.39 -11.89
N LYS A 293 39.51 11.06 -11.35
CA LYS A 293 40.12 11.78 -10.22
C LYS A 293 39.22 11.82 -8.98
N ILE A 294 38.46 10.74 -8.75
CA ILE A 294 37.55 10.65 -7.61
C ILE A 294 38.32 10.12 -6.38
N PRO A 295 38.29 10.81 -5.23
CA PRO A 295 38.90 10.32 -3.99
C PRO A 295 38.30 8.99 -3.54
N HIS A 296 39.13 8.09 -2.98
CA HIS A 296 38.67 6.77 -2.54
C HIS A 296 37.60 6.83 -1.44
N GLU A 297 37.60 7.88 -0.61
CA GLU A 297 36.64 8.09 0.47
C GLU A 297 35.21 8.38 0.00
N THR A 298 35.05 8.99 -1.18
CA THR A 298 33.75 9.37 -1.75
C THR A 298 33.44 8.62 -3.05
N MET A 299 34.30 7.67 -3.43
CA MET A 299 34.23 6.97 -4.71
C MET A 299 32.93 6.15 -4.86
N VAL A 300 32.50 5.46 -3.80
CA VAL A 300 31.28 4.65 -3.84
C VAL A 300 30.05 5.55 -3.94
N GLU A 301 29.96 6.61 -3.13
CA GLU A 301 28.89 7.61 -3.22
C GLU A 301 28.80 8.23 -4.61
N LYS A 302 29.94 8.63 -5.17
CA LYS A 302 29.99 9.20 -6.52
C LYS A 302 29.54 8.21 -7.58
N ALA A 303 29.94 6.94 -7.45
CA ALA A 303 29.53 5.89 -8.37
C ALA A 303 28.01 5.65 -8.35
N LEU A 304 27.40 5.69 -7.17
CA LEU A 304 25.95 5.58 -7.02
C LEU A 304 25.22 6.78 -7.62
N GLU A 305 25.73 7.98 -7.37
CA GLU A 305 25.20 9.22 -7.94
C GLU A 305 25.20 9.16 -9.47
N VAL A 306 26.35 8.86 -10.08
CA VAL A 306 26.53 8.81 -11.55
C VAL A 306 25.71 7.67 -12.16
N ARG A 307 25.55 6.54 -11.46
CA ARG A 307 24.68 5.45 -11.93
C ARG A 307 23.18 5.77 -11.80
N GLY A 308 22.82 6.70 -10.90
CA GLY A 308 21.44 6.94 -10.46
C GLY A 308 20.92 5.83 -9.54
N CYS A 309 21.80 5.14 -8.82
CA CYS A 309 21.44 4.07 -7.90
C CYS A 309 21.04 4.66 -6.54
N LYS A 310 19.77 4.54 -6.18
CA LYS A 310 19.23 4.99 -4.89
C LYS A 310 19.11 3.81 -3.95
N ILE A 311 19.82 3.86 -2.83
CA ILE A 311 19.80 2.78 -1.84
C ILE A 311 18.51 2.88 -1.06
N ARG A 312 17.73 1.80 -1.04
CA ARG A 312 16.56 1.71 -0.16
C ARG A 312 17.05 1.45 1.26
N ILE A 313 16.74 2.38 2.16
CA ILE A 313 16.95 2.20 3.59
C ILE A 313 15.88 1.19 4.05
N THR A 314 16.27 -0.07 4.20
CA THR A 314 15.36 -1.18 4.55
C THR A 314 14.91 -1.16 6.01
N LYS A 315 15.63 -0.45 6.88
CA LYS A 315 15.29 -0.32 8.30
C LYS A 315 15.57 1.09 8.80
N VAL A 316 14.57 1.73 9.41
CA VAL A 316 14.74 3.02 10.09
C VAL A 316 15.58 2.78 11.35
N PRO A 317 16.71 3.50 11.56
CA PRO A 317 17.71 3.14 12.56
C PRO A 317 17.34 3.61 13.99
N ILE A 318 16.14 3.31 14.45
CA ILE A 318 15.61 3.73 15.76
C ILE A 318 15.49 2.56 16.76
N PRO A 319 15.48 2.82 18.07
CA PRO A 319 15.47 1.78 19.11
C PRO A 319 14.10 1.14 19.37
N VAL A 320 13.08 1.56 18.64
CA VAL A 320 11.71 1.09 18.75
C VAL A 320 11.23 0.51 17.41
N PRO A 321 10.24 -0.41 17.43
CA PRO A 321 9.53 -0.82 16.22
C PRO A 321 9.03 0.38 15.40
N TYR A 322 9.10 0.23 14.08
CA TYR A 322 8.65 1.23 13.12
C TYR A 322 7.72 0.58 12.08
N GLY A 323 6.57 1.19 11.82
CA GLY A 323 5.64 0.78 10.77
C GLY A 323 4.25 1.43 10.91
N PRO A 324 3.40 1.33 9.86
CA PRO A 324 2.08 1.97 9.84
C PRO A 324 1.14 1.53 10.97
N ALA A 325 1.35 0.34 11.53
CA ALA A 325 0.56 -0.18 12.64
C ALA A 325 0.63 0.68 13.92
N PHE A 326 1.70 1.47 14.07
CA PHE A 326 1.89 2.35 15.24
C PHE A 326 1.29 3.74 15.04
N GLU A 327 0.88 4.10 13.82
CA GLU A 327 0.44 5.46 13.49
C GLU A 327 -0.78 5.93 14.30
N GLY A 328 -1.65 4.98 14.67
CA GLY A 328 -2.84 5.22 15.48
C GLY A 328 -2.63 5.16 16.99
N GLU A 329 -1.39 5.02 17.49
CA GLU A 329 -1.10 4.93 18.92
C GLU A 329 -1.61 6.17 19.67
N ARG A 330 -2.28 5.97 20.81
CA ARG A 330 -2.75 7.06 21.66
C ARG A 330 -1.92 7.15 22.93
N ILE A 331 -1.11 8.19 23.07
CA ILE A 331 -0.35 8.47 24.30
C ILE A 331 -1.20 9.33 25.25
N ARG A 332 -1.73 8.71 26.30
CA ARG A 332 -2.51 9.40 27.35
C ARG A 332 -1.57 10.16 28.29
N LYS A 333 -2.10 11.18 28.98
CA LYS A 333 -1.33 12.05 29.90
C LYS A 333 -0.50 11.26 30.93
N ALA A 334 -1.01 10.14 31.43
CA ALA A 334 -0.30 9.29 32.40
C ALA A 334 0.95 8.60 31.83
N ASP A 335 1.02 8.45 30.50
CA ASP A 335 2.05 7.71 29.79
C ASP A 335 3.04 8.63 29.05
N VAL A 336 2.87 9.95 29.16
CA VAL A 336 3.74 10.97 28.54
C VAL A 336 5.05 11.08 29.33
N HIS A 337 6.18 10.98 28.62
CA HIS A 337 7.51 11.36 29.12
C HIS A 337 7.79 12.85 28.88
N VAL A 338 7.50 13.34 27.68
CA VAL A 338 7.60 14.76 27.30
C VAL A 338 6.54 15.08 26.25
N GLU A 339 6.03 16.29 26.25
CA GLU A 339 5.12 16.79 25.22
C GLU A 339 5.58 18.14 24.66
N PHE A 340 5.21 18.43 23.42
CA PHE A 340 5.59 19.63 22.71
C PHE A 340 4.42 20.17 21.91
N GLY A 341 4.21 21.48 21.90
CA GLY A 341 3.14 22.08 21.10
C GLY A 341 1.76 21.97 21.75
N GLY A 342 0.73 21.92 20.90
CA GLY A 342 -0.66 22.06 21.33
C GLY A 342 -0.91 23.44 21.92
N ASN A 343 -1.67 23.51 23.02
CA ASN A 343 -1.96 24.76 23.73
C ASN A 343 -0.96 25.09 24.86
N LYS A 344 0.17 24.38 24.94
CA LYS A 344 1.12 24.48 26.07
C LYS A 344 2.37 25.26 25.74
N THR A 345 2.98 24.97 24.60
CA THR A 345 4.23 25.56 24.16
C THR A 345 4.19 25.86 22.66
N PRO A 346 4.95 26.85 22.17
CA PRO A 346 5.05 27.08 20.73
C PRO A 346 5.76 25.90 20.06
N ALA A 347 5.16 25.35 19.00
CA ALA A 347 5.80 24.32 18.21
C ALA A 347 5.48 24.42 16.72
N PHE A 348 6.43 24.05 15.86
CA PHE A 348 6.23 24.05 14.42
C PHE A 348 7.05 22.98 13.67
N GLU A 349 6.61 22.65 12.46
CA GLU A 349 7.32 21.80 11.50
C GLU A 349 7.45 22.51 10.15
N PHE A 350 8.63 22.50 9.56
CA PHE A 350 8.92 23.27 8.36
C PHE A 350 9.87 22.50 7.43
N VAL A 351 9.47 22.33 6.17
CA VAL A 351 10.34 21.82 5.10
C VAL A 351 10.70 22.95 4.15
N THR A 352 11.97 23.05 3.78
CA THR A 352 12.47 23.95 2.75
C THR A 352 13.42 23.23 1.79
N SER A 353 13.39 23.64 0.52
CA SER A 353 14.34 23.19 -0.49
C SER A 353 15.64 23.99 -0.43
N VAL A 354 16.77 23.31 -0.66
CA VAL A 354 18.12 23.91 -0.71
C VAL A 354 18.96 23.29 -1.83
N ASP A 355 20.04 23.95 -2.21
CA ASP A 355 20.98 23.44 -3.22
C ASP A 355 21.74 22.20 -2.70
N LEU A 356 22.12 21.29 -3.61
CA LEU A 356 22.78 20.02 -3.29
C LEU A 356 24.11 20.20 -2.53
N GLU A 357 24.79 21.32 -2.72
CA GLU A 357 26.05 21.67 -2.06
C GLU A 357 25.86 22.33 -0.68
N SER A 358 24.64 22.74 -0.34
CA SER A 358 24.36 23.49 0.89
C SER A 358 24.25 22.61 2.13
N ILE A 359 24.00 21.30 1.94
CA ILE A 359 23.78 20.35 3.03
C ILE A 359 24.59 19.06 2.86
N ASN A 360 24.98 18.49 4.00
CA ASN A 360 25.46 17.12 4.08
C ASN A 360 24.27 16.19 4.34
N ASP A 361 24.20 15.09 3.60
CA ASP A 361 23.14 14.11 3.80
C ASP A 361 23.26 13.42 5.17
N GLY A 362 22.13 13.23 5.86
CA GLY A 362 22.07 12.55 7.16
C GLY A 362 22.52 13.40 8.34
N GLU A 363 22.78 14.69 8.14
CA GLU A 363 23.14 15.60 9.22
C GLU A 363 21.91 15.87 10.11
N ILE A 364 22.03 15.56 11.41
CA ILE A 364 20.99 15.79 12.42
C ILE A 364 21.56 16.66 13.53
N GLU A 365 20.96 17.83 13.74
CA GLU A 365 21.36 18.81 14.75
C GLU A 365 20.26 18.99 15.80
N ILE A 366 20.63 19.15 17.07
CA ILE A 366 19.69 19.45 18.15
C ILE A 366 20.12 20.77 18.81
N ILE A 367 19.25 21.78 18.76
CA ILE A 367 19.47 23.11 19.37
C ILE A 367 18.57 23.25 20.60
N GLY A 368 19.15 23.07 21.78
CA GLY A 368 18.44 23.10 23.07
C GLY A 368 18.59 21.80 23.86
N PRO A 369 17.86 21.62 24.97
CA PRO A 369 17.88 20.38 25.74
C PRO A 369 17.21 19.21 24.98
N ASP A 370 17.87 18.05 24.97
CA ASP A 370 17.25 16.78 24.55
C ASP A 370 16.38 16.22 25.70
N ILE A 371 15.54 15.24 25.39
CA ILE A 371 14.46 14.76 26.26
C ILE A 371 14.93 13.95 27.47
N ASP A 372 16.21 13.60 27.54
CA ASP A 372 16.87 13.00 28.70
C ASP A 372 17.34 14.02 29.74
N LYS A 373 17.37 15.31 29.38
CA LYS A 373 17.80 16.40 30.25
C LYS A 373 16.65 17.13 30.94
N VAL A 374 15.41 16.70 30.69
CA VAL A 374 14.18 17.32 31.22
C VAL A 374 13.41 16.36 32.09
N LYS A 375 12.50 16.89 32.92
CA LYS A 375 11.73 16.06 33.85
C LYS A 375 10.61 15.34 33.11
N GLU A 376 10.26 14.16 33.61
CA GLU A 376 9.11 13.40 33.12
C GLU A 376 7.82 14.23 33.25
N GLY A 377 7.04 14.28 32.17
CA GLY A 377 5.79 15.02 32.05
C GLY A 377 5.97 16.51 31.74
N GLU A 378 7.20 16.98 31.48
CA GLU A 378 7.48 18.38 31.13
C GLU A 378 7.02 18.70 29.69
N ALA A 379 6.67 19.97 29.46
CA ALA A 379 6.30 20.48 28.15
C ALA A 379 7.38 21.45 27.64
N LEU A 380 7.87 21.24 26.41
CA LEU A 380 8.94 22.05 25.80
C LEU A 380 8.48 22.71 24.49
N PRO A 381 9.04 23.87 24.11
CA PRO A 381 8.86 24.38 22.76
C PRO A 381 9.56 23.45 21.75
N PHE A 382 9.10 23.42 20.50
CA PHE A 382 9.67 22.49 19.51
C PHE A 382 9.65 23.00 18.07
N GLY A 383 10.78 22.94 17.38
CA GLY A 383 10.87 23.19 15.94
C GLY A 383 11.44 21.98 15.23
N ILE A 384 10.72 21.45 14.23
CA ILE A 384 11.24 20.46 13.27
C ILE A 384 11.59 21.22 11.99
N TRP A 385 12.87 21.42 11.72
CA TRP A 385 13.35 22.12 10.53
C TRP A 385 14.04 21.14 9.59
N VAL A 386 13.46 20.91 8.42
CA VAL A 386 13.95 19.93 7.44
C VAL A 386 14.41 20.66 6.18
N GLU A 387 15.66 20.42 5.81
CA GLU A 387 16.26 20.94 4.58
C GLU A 387 16.41 19.76 3.62
N ALA A 388 15.71 19.83 2.48
CA ALA A 388 15.73 18.78 1.45
C ALA A 388 16.37 19.30 0.17
N ALA A 389 17.32 18.54 -0.38
CA ALA A 389 17.95 18.85 -1.66
C ALA A 389 17.75 17.71 -2.65
N GLY A 390 17.56 18.06 -3.93
CA GLY A 390 17.55 17.08 -4.99
C GLY A 390 17.39 17.71 -6.36
N ARG A 391 17.83 17.01 -7.41
CA ARG A 391 17.87 17.56 -8.79
C ARG A 391 16.48 17.90 -9.33
N LYS A 392 15.45 17.21 -8.84
CA LYS A 392 14.04 17.48 -9.17
C LYS A 392 13.32 18.21 -8.03
N MET A 393 13.97 18.53 -6.92
CA MET A 393 13.33 19.24 -5.81
C MET A 393 12.92 20.65 -6.25
N GLN A 394 11.72 21.06 -5.87
CA GLN A 394 11.15 22.37 -6.18
C GLN A 394 10.39 22.88 -4.96
N SER A 395 10.21 24.20 -4.85
CA SER A 395 9.49 24.79 -3.71
C SER A 395 8.04 24.33 -3.61
N ASP A 396 7.43 23.92 -4.73
CA ASP A 396 6.06 23.39 -4.77
C ASP A 396 5.94 21.99 -4.13
N PHE A 397 7.06 21.29 -3.92
CA PHE A 397 7.08 19.99 -3.24
C PHE A 397 7.25 20.10 -1.73
N GLU A 398 7.65 21.26 -1.21
CA GLU A 398 7.87 21.46 0.22
C GLU A 398 6.62 21.18 1.08
N PRO A 399 5.41 21.67 0.75
CA PRO A 399 4.22 21.41 1.56
C PRO A 399 3.83 19.93 1.56
N ILE A 400 4.15 19.21 0.48
CA ILE A 400 3.85 17.78 0.34
C ILE A 400 4.74 17.00 1.30
N LEU A 401 6.05 17.24 1.27
CA LEU A 401 7.01 16.60 2.17
C LEU A 401 6.75 17.00 3.63
N GLU A 402 6.39 18.25 3.89
CA GLU A 402 6.09 18.77 5.23
C GLU A 402 4.92 18.01 5.86
N ARG A 403 3.86 17.75 5.08
CA ARG A 403 2.73 16.97 5.59
C ARG A 403 3.07 15.53 5.94
N GLN A 404 4.09 14.96 5.29
CA GLN A 404 4.51 13.59 5.58
C GLN A 404 5.15 13.48 6.96
N ILE A 405 5.69 14.55 7.54
CA ILE A 405 6.26 14.53 8.89
C ILE A 405 5.28 13.87 9.87
N HIS A 406 3.98 14.20 9.77
CA HIS A 406 2.94 13.57 10.58
C HIS A 406 2.91 12.04 10.46
N HIS A 407 2.86 11.47 9.26
CA HIS A 407 2.83 10.02 9.08
C HIS A 407 4.16 9.37 9.43
N LEU A 408 5.25 9.99 9.01
CA LEU A 408 6.58 9.44 9.15
C LEU A 408 6.95 9.26 10.62
N VAL A 409 6.74 10.28 11.46
CA VAL A 409 7.10 10.19 12.89
C VAL A 409 6.12 9.34 13.70
N ASN A 410 4.83 9.33 13.35
CA ASN A 410 3.83 8.44 13.97
C ASN A 410 4.07 6.95 13.64
N GLY A 411 4.87 6.64 12.62
CA GLY A 411 5.27 5.26 12.34
C GLY A 411 6.10 4.62 13.45
N ALA A 412 6.66 5.37 14.40
CA ALA A 412 7.47 4.83 15.49
C ALA A 412 6.63 4.55 16.75
N GLU A 413 6.78 3.36 17.35
CA GLU A 413 6.17 3.04 18.64
C GLU A 413 6.63 4.03 19.72
N GLY A 414 5.68 4.66 20.42
CA GLY A 414 5.93 5.60 21.49
C GLY A 414 6.16 7.05 21.06
N ILE A 415 5.96 7.38 19.78
CA ILE A 415 5.78 8.75 19.29
C ILE A 415 4.31 8.96 18.91
N TRP A 416 3.75 10.10 19.27
CA TRP A 416 2.46 10.55 18.76
C TRP A 416 2.58 11.98 18.28
N HIS A 417 2.19 12.26 17.04
CA HIS A 417 2.23 13.58 16.42
C HIS A 417 0.87 13.92 15.81
N MET A 418 0.41 15.16 15.96
CA MET A 418 -0.83 15.66 15.36
C MET A 418 -0.69 17.14 15.02
N GLY A 419 -1.48 17.61 14.06
CA GLY A 419 -1.43 18.98 13.58
C GLY A 419 -0.57 19.10 12.33
N GLN A 420 -0.22 20.35 12.01
CA GLN A 420 0.61 20.71 10.87
C GLN A 420 1.24 22.09 11.11
N ARG A 421 2.23 22.47 10.29
CA ARG A 421 2.79 23.83 10.27
C ARG A 421 3.18 24.30 11.67
N ASP A 422 2.58 25.38 12.17
CA ASP A 422 2.87 25.98 13.48
C ASP A 422 1.86 25.64 14.59
N ILE A 423 1.03 24.61 14.37
CA ILE A 423 0.04 24.13 15.34
C ILE A 423 0.22 22.65 15.64
N ILE A 424 1.46 22.16 15.49
CA ILE A 424 1.78 20.77 15.81
C ILE A 424 1.65 20.51 17.31
N TRP A 425 1.35 19.26 17.64
CA TRP A 425 1.33 18.72 18.98
C TRP A 425 1.93 17.32 18.93
N THR A 426 3.04 17.12 19.64
CA THR A 426 3.71 15.83 19.67
C THR A 426 4.05 15.37 21.08
N ARG A 427 4.11 14.06 21.28
CA ARG A 427 4.35 13.38 22.55
C ARG A 427 5.31 12.23 22.35
N VAL A 428 6.15 12.02 23.37
CA VAL A 428 6.98 10.82 23.51
C VAL A 428 6.51 10.06 24.74
N SER A 429 6.28 8.75 24.61
CA SER A 429 5.83 7.90 25.71
C SER A 429 6.97 7.53 26.66
N LYS A 430 6.63 7.24 27.92
CA LYS A 430 7.58 6.71 28.92
C LYS A 430 8.21 5.40 28.46
N ASN A 431 7.42 4.53 27.82
CA ASN A 431 7.89 3.27 27.27
C ASN A 431 8.89 3.48 26.12
N GLY A 432 8.59 4.39 25.18
CA GLY A 432 9.49 4.74 24.09
C GLY A 432 10.82 5.31 24.63
N PHE A 433 10.75 6.26 25.57
CA PHE A 433 11.94 6.82 26.21
C PHE A 433 12.78 5.77 26.94
N ALA A 434 12.15 4.85 27.67
CA ALA A 434 12.83 3.75 28.36
C ALA A 434 13.51 2.76 27.41
N LYS A 435 12.97 2.56 26.20
CA LYS A 435 13.60 1.79 25.12
C LYS A 435 14.78 2.52 24.45
N GLY A 436 15.00 3.80 24.77
CA GLY A 436 16.12 4.59 24.26
C GLY A 436 15.72 5.67 23.26
N LEU A 437 14.43 5.90 23.01
CA LEU A 437 13.96 6.95 22.10
C LEU A 437 14.39 8.35 22.60
N ARG A 438 14.78 9.21 21.68
CA ARG A 438 15.39 10.56 21.85
C ARG A 438 14.99 11.45 20.68
N LEU A 439 15.18 12.77 20.77
CA LEU A 439 14.83 13.69 19.67
C LEU A 439 15.57 13.34 18.38
N ARG A 440 16.85 12.98 18.44
CA ARG A 440 17.63 12.58 17.26
C ARG A 440 16.90 11.59 16.35
N HIS A 441 16.12 10.67 16.93
CA HIS A 441 15.39 9.65 16.19
C HIS A 441 14.25 10.23 15.32
N TYR A 442 13.69 11.40 15.65
CA TYR A 442 12.81 12.13 14.72
C TYR A 442 13.58 12.46 13.42
N GLY A 443 14.81 12.96 13.56
CA GLY A 443 15.67 13.27 12.41
C GLY A 443 16.04 12.01 11.61
N GLU A 444 16.33 10.90 12.28
CA GLU A 444 16.67 9.63 11.61
C GLU A 444 15.46 9.03 10.86
N ILE A 445 14.26 9.15 11.43
CA ILE A 445 13.02 8.78 10.74
C ILE A 445 12.83 9.64 9.48
N LEU A 446 12.91 10.96 9.62
CA LEU A 446 12.67 11.89 8.52
C LEU A 446 13.71 11.73 7.41
N HIS A 447 15.00 11.63 7.74
CA HIS A 447 16.07 11.35 6.78
C HIS A 447 15.81 10.04 6.03
N ALA A 448 15.61 8.94 6.77
CA ALA A 448 15.46 7.63 6.17
C ALA A 448 14.23 7.54 5.26
N LYS A 449 13.11 8.08 5.72
CA LYS A 449 11.81 7.93 5.05
C LYS A 449 11.60 8.92 3.92
N LEU A 450 12.05 10.16 4.02
CA LEU A 450 11.96 11.11 2.91
C LEU A 450 12.80 10.63 1.71
N LEU A 451 13.99 10.06 1.95
CA LEU A 451 14.81 9.47 0.89
C LEU A 451 14.20 8.19 0.30
N SER A 452 13.61 7.34 1.17
CA SER A 452 13.02 6.07 0.75
C SER A 452 11.70 6.25 -0.01
N ASP A 453 10.84 7.15 0.46
CA ASP A 453 9.46 7.29 -0.02
C ASP A 453 9.37 8.30 -1.16
N TYR A 454 10.28 9.28 -1.21
CA TYR A 454 10.34 10.30 -2.26
C TYR A 454 11.65 10.27 -3.07
N PRO A 455 12.10 9.08 -3.52
CA PRO A 455 13.40 8.92 -4.16
C PRO A 455 13.43 9.57 -5.54
N ALA A 456 12.35 10.04 -6.12
CA ALA A 456 12.43 10.76 -7.39
C ALA A 456 12.90 12.23 -7.21
N ILE A 457 12.74 12.78 -6.01
CA ILE A 457 12.75 14.22 -5.77
C ILE A 457 13.77 14.60 -4.69
N VAL A 458 13.88 13.78 -3.64
CA VAL A 458 14.80 14.00 -2.53
C VAL A 458 16.06 13.17 -2.74
N ASP A 459 17.21 13.83 -2.76
CA ASP A 459 18.54 13.22 -2.87
C ASP A 459 19.35 13.34 -1.57
N LYS A 460 19.17 14.44 -0.80
CA LYS A 460 19.79 14.66 0.51
C LYS A 460 18.80 15.28 1.49
N VAL A 461 18.92 14.93 2.77
CA VAL A 461 18.13 15.53 3.85
C VAL A 461 19.01 15.88 5.04
N LYS A 462 18.84 17.10 5.56
CA LYS A 462 19.34 17.56 6.85
C LYS A 462 18.16 17.91 7.76
N VAL A 463 18.25 17.56 9.04
CA VAL A 463 17.20 17.85 10.02
C VAL A 463 17.78 18.58 11.23
N THR A 464 17.20 19.72 11.58
CA THR A 464 17.49 20.46 12.81
C THR A 464 16.28 20.42 13.72
N LEU A 465 16.45 19.89 14.93
CA LEU A 465 15.42 19.78 15.97
C LEU A 465 15.71 20.82 17.06
N ILE A 466 14.73 21.65 17.39
CA ILE A 466 14.94 22.86 18.19
C ILE A 466 14.06 22.82 19.42
N THR A 467 14.64 22.83 20.61
CA THR A 467 13.93 22.92 21.90
C THR A 467 14.30 24.17 22.70
N ASP A 468 15.22 25.00 22.20
CA ASP A 468 15.47 26.34 22.73
C ASP A 468 14.34 27.31 22.33
N LEU A 469 13.71 27.95 23.31
CA LEU A 469 12.55 28.82 23.08
C LEU A 469 12.87 30.00 22.15
N LYS A 470 14.03 30.64 22.30
CA LYS A 470 14.38 31.83 21.51
C LYS A 470 14.62 31.46 20.05
N GLU A 471 15.28 30.34 19.80
CA GLU A 471 15.48 29.85 18.43
C GLU A 471 14.17 29.35 17.81
N VAL A 472 13.27 28.72 18.59
CA VAL A 472 11.91 28.35 18.12
C VAL A 472 11.15 29.60 17.67
N GLU A 473 11.07 30.64 18.49
CA GLU A 473 10.34 31.88 18.16
C GLU A 473 10.91 32.57 16.91
N LYS A 474 12.24 32.61 16.79
CA LYS A 474 12.93 33.21 15.64
C LYS A 474 12.63 32.47 14.34
N ARG A 475 12.74 31.13 14.33
CA ARG A 475 12.49 30.33 13.12
C ARG A 475 11.01 30.21 12.79
N LEU A 476 10.14 30.19 13.80
CA LEU A 476 8.69 30.23 13.62
C LEU A 476 8.24 31.47 12.85
N ALA A 477 8.84 32.64 13.11
CA ALA A 477 8.54 33.86 12.34
C ALA A 477 8.88 33.72 10.85
N ILE A 478 9.96 33.00 10.51
CA ILE A 478 10.34 32.70 9.13
C ILE A 478 9.33 31.73 8.50
N ALA A 479 9.02 30.63 9.20
CA ALA A 479 8.10 29.61 8.74
C ALA A 479 6.70 30.20 8.44
N ARG A 480 6.16 31.03 9.36
CA ARG A 480 4.88 31.73 9.17
C ARG A 480 4.84 32.60 7.92
N LYS A 481 5.90 33.35 7.65
CA LYS A 481 5.98 34.16 6.42
C LYS A 481 5.88 33.29 5.16
N VAL A 482 6.57 32.14 5.15
CA VAL A 482 6.50 31.20 4.02
C VAL A 482 5.13 30.53 3.92
N TYR A 483 4.49 30.18 5.04
CA TYR A 483 3.12 29.66 5.03
C TYR A 483 2.13 30.68 4.44
N ASP A 484 2.27 31.95 4.78
CA ASP A 484 1.46 33.03 4.20
C ASP A 484 1.69 33.18 2.68
N GLU A 485 2.94 33.12 2.24
CA GLU A 485 3.29 33.14 0.81
C GLU A 485 2.68 31.93 0.07
N ARG A 486 2.79 30.72 0.64
CA ARG A 486 2.19 29.49 0.11
C ARG A 486 0.67 29.62 -0.02
N ASN A 487 0.00 30.16 1.00
CA ASN A 487 -1.46 30.37 0.98
C ASN A 487 -1.87 31.38 -0.11
N ARG A 488 -1.07 32.43 -0.35
CA ARG A 488 -1.37 33.48 -1.35
C ARG A 488 -1.15 33.07 -2.81
N ARG A 489 -0.39 32.02 -3.09
CA ARG A 489 -0.13 31.54 -4.48
C ARG A 489 -1.42 31.24 -5.25
N LEU A 490 -2.49 30.86 -4.55
CA LEU A 490 -3.79 30.53 -5.15
C LEU A 490 -4.75 31.71 -5.33
N GLU A 491 -4.44 32.91 -4.82
CA GLU A 491 -5.42 34.01 -4.76
C GLU A 491 -5.98 34.42 -6.13
N SER A 492 -5.19 34.21 -7.20
CA SER A 492 -5.56 34.48 -8.59
C SER A 492 -6.36 33.37 -9.28
N MET A 493 -6.43 32.17 -8.69
CA MET A 493 -7.15 31.02 -9.23
C MET A 493 -8.54 30.93 -8.61
N THR A 494 -9.55 30.65 -9.44
CA THR A 494 -10.93 30.41 -8.99
C THR A 494 -11.39 29.00 -9.33
N ASP A 495 -12.43 28.52 -8.66
CA ASP A 495 -13.01 27.20 -8.93
C ASP A 495 -13.60 27.11 -10.35
N GLU A 496 -14.00 28.25 -10.93
CA GLU A 496 -14.41 28.36 -12.34
C GLU A 496 -13.24 28.28 -13.33
N SER A 497 -12.05 28.77 -12.96
CA SER A 497 -10.89 28.85 -13.86
C SER A 497 -10.21 27.52 -14.16
N VAL A 498 -10.53 26.47 -13.40
CA VAL A 498 -9.97 25.11 -13.57
C VAL A 498 -11.07 24.14 -13.99
N ASP A 499 -10.74 23.06 -14.68
CA ASP A 499 -11.67 21.96 -15.04
C ASP A 499 -11.52 20.72 -14.13
N THR A 500 -10.47 20.73 -13.32
CA THR A 500 -9.99 19.61 -12.52
C THR A 500 -9.79 20.03 -11.08
N PHE A 501 -10.34 19.26 -10.14
CA PHE A 501 -10.06 19.32 -8.71
C PHE A 501 -9.14 18.17 -8.31
N TYR A 502 -8.70 18.14 -7.05
CA TYR A 502 -7.89 17.04 -6.53
C TYR A 502 -8.56 16.41 -5.32
N SER A 503 -8.58 15.09 -5.26
CA SER A 503 -8.96 14.39 -4.03
C SER A 503 -7.78 14.30 -3.06
N CYS A 504 -8.06 13.99 -1.81
CA CYS A 504 -7.08 13.50 -0.85
C CYS A 504 -7.71 12.40 0.02
N LEU A 505 -7.12 11.21 -0.01
CA LEU A 505 -7.55 10.03 0.76
C LEU A 505 -6.67 9.72 1.97
N LEU A 506 -5.67 10.56 2.23
CA LEU A 506 -4.63 10.32 3.22
C LEU A 506 -5.16 10.13 4.65
N CYS A 507 -6.31 10.74 4.99
CA CYS A 507 -6.93 10.56 6.30
C CYS A 507 -7.83 9.31 6.43
N GLN A 508 -7.93 8.46 5.39
CA GLN A 508 -8.70 7.23 5.47
C GLN A 508 -8.09 6.19 6.42
N SER A 509 -6.84 6.36 6.83
CA SER A 509 -6.20 5.55 7.89
C SER A 509 -6.97 5.59 9.22
N PHE A 510 -7.69 6.68 9.51
CA PHE A 510 -8.51 6.82 10.73
C PHE A 510 -9.95 7.29 10.49
N ALA A 511 -10.29 7.77 9.29
CA ALA A 511 -11.64 8.12 8.86
C ALA A 511 -11.97 7.43 7.52
N PRO A 512 -12.29 6.12 7.52
CA PRO A 512 -12.27 5.29 6.31
C PRO A 512 -13.17 5.77 5.17
N ASN A 513 -14.30 6.41 5.48
CA ASN A 513 -15.26 6.88 4.47
C ASN A 513 -15.03 8.34 4.07
N HIS A 514 -14.04 9.01 4.66
CA HIS A 514 -13.77 10.41 4.33
C HIS A 514 -13.04 10.53 3.00
N VAL A 515 -13.50 11.46 2.17
CA VAL A 515 -12.83 11.89 0.94
C VAL A 515 -12.79 13.41 0.96
N CYS A 516 -11.58 13.98 0.97
CA CYS A 516 -11.43 15.43 0.88
C CYS A 516 -11.34 15.83 -0.60
N ILE A 517 -12.17 16.79 -1.05
CA ILE A 517 -12.06 17.40 -2.38
C ILE A 517 -11.47 18.79 -2.22
N ILE A 518 -10.30 18.98 -2.83
CA ILE A 518 -9.49 20.20 -2.76
C ILE A 518 -9.70 20.99 -4.06
N THR A 519 -10.08 22.25 -3.91
CA THR A 519 -10.34 23.19 -5.00
C THR A 519 -9.49 24.45 -4.79
N PRO A 520 -9.29 25.30 -5.82
CA PRO A 520 -8.59 26.58 -5.64
C PRO A 520 -9.14 27.44 -4.50
N GLU A 521 -10.46 27.48 -4.33
CA GLU A 521 -11.14 28.33 -3.33
C GLU A 521 -11.64 27.56 -2.10
N ARG A 522 -11.40 26.24 -2.02
CA ARG A 522 -11.65 25.38 -0.86
C ARG A 522 -10.48 24.43 -0.67
N LEU A 523 -9.50 24.88 0.11
CA LEU A 523 -8.36 24.05 0.53
C LEU A 523 -8.81 22.85 1.37
N GLY A 524 -7.93 21.85 1.49
CA GLY A 524 -8.16 20.71 2.35
C GLY A 524 -8.40 21.15 3.79
N LEU A 525 -9.33 20.50 4.49
CA LEU A 525 -9.76 20.90 5.83
C LEU A 525 -8.62 20.95 6.85
N CYS A 526 -7.52 20.23 6.61
CA CYS A 526 -6.31 20.29 7.42
C CYS A 526 -5.54 21.61 7.31
N GLY A 527 -5.88 22.53 6.39
CA GLY A 527 -5.10 23.76 6.20
C GLY A 527 -3.74 23.58 5.51
N ALA A 528 -3.21 22.35 5.44
CA ALA A 528 -1.89 22.07 4.89
C ALA A 528 -1.87 21.91 3.37
N TYR A 529 -2.94 21.35 2.78
CA TYR A 529 -3.01 21.02 1.35
C TYR A 529 -3.96 21.96 0.62
N ASN A 530 -3.41 22.64 -0.37
CA ASN A 530 -4.13 23.46 -1.31
C ASN A 530 -4.21 22.78 -2.69
N TRP A 531 -4.86 23.41 -3.68
CA TRP A 531 -5.05 22.80 -5.00
C TRP A 531 -3.72 22.52 -5.75
N LEU A 532 -2.73 23.41 -5.64
CA LEU A 532 -1.41 23.19 -6.23
C LEU A 532 -0.68 22.04 -5.55
N ASP A 533 -0.82 21.91 -4.23
CA ASP A 533 -0.23 20.79 -3.48
C ASP A 533 -0.84 19.45 -3.92
N GLY A 534 -2.17 19.40 -4.14
CA GLY A 534 -2.83 18.21 -4.66
C GLY A 534 -2.35 17.81 -6.06
N LYS A 535 -2.11 18.82 -6.92
CA LYS A 535 -1.50 18.61 -8.25
C LYS A 535 -0.09 18.08 -8.16
N ALA A 536 0.76 18.77 -7.39
CA ALA A 536 2.14 18.39 -7.23
C ALA A 536 2.24 16.99 -6.60
N ALA A 537 1.42 16.64 -5.60
CA ALA A 537 1.42 15.32 -4.97
C ALA A 537 1.14 14.18 -5.96
N PHE A 538 0.23 14.40 -6.91
CA PHE A 538 -0.02 13.45 -8.00
C PHE A 538 1.16 13.35 -8.98
N GLU A 539 1.85 14.46 -9.28
CA GLU A 539 3.07 14.45 -10.13
C GLU A 539 4.24 13.73 -9.44
N ILE A 540 4.29 13.73 -8.11
CA ILE A 540 5.27 12.97 -7.32
C ILE A 540 4.95 11.47 -7.38
N ASP A 541 3.69 11.10 -7.12
CA ASP A 541 3.22 9.72 -7.07
C ASP A 541 1.81 9.60 -7.68
N GLU A 542 1.75 9.12 -8.91
CA GLU A 542 0.48 8.91 -9.64
C GLU A 542 -0.42 7.86 -8.96
N THR A 543 0.14 7.00 -8.11
CA THR A 543 -0.58 5.98 -7.35
C THR A 543 -0.92 6.41 -5.91
N GLY A 544 -0.54 7.64 -5.55
CA GLY A 544 -0.73 8.20 -4.22
C GLY A 544 -2.17 8.56 -3.88
N PRO A 545 -2.42 9.08 -2.66
CA PRO A 545 -3.76 9.41 -2.16
C PRO A 545 -4.39 10.65 -2.81
N ASN A 546 -3.61 11.40 -3.61
CA ASN A 546 -4.06 12.59 -4.31
C ASN A 546 -4.29 12.26 -5.77
N GLN A 547 -5.54 12.36 -6.22
CA GLN A 547 -5.93 11.99 -7.58
C GLN A 547 -6.62 13.18 -8.27
N PRO A 548 -6.35 13.43 -9.56
CA PRO A 548 -7.05 14.44 -10.33
C PRO A 548 -8.50 13.98 -10.57
N VAL A 549 -9.45 14.82 -10.20
CA VAL A 549 -10.88 14.58 -10.37
C VAL A 549 -11.46 15.63 -11.30
N LYS A 550 -11.83 15.22 -12.52
CA LYS A 550 -12.50 16.12 -13.48
C LYS A 550 -13.87 16.49 -12.96
N LYS A 551 -14.23 17.78 -13.03
CA LYS A 551 -15.56 18.25 -12.61
C LYS A 551 -16.68 17.53 -13.36
N GLY A 552 -16.53 17.35 -14.67
CA GLY A 552 -17.61 16.79 -15.50
C GLY A 552 -18.79 17.77 -15.59
N GLU A 553 -20.02 17.24 -15.65
CA GLU A 553 -21.23 18.06 -15.70
C GLU A 553 -21.47 18.81 -14.38
N CYS A 554 -21.71 20.11 -14.47
CA CYS A 554 -22.12 20.94 -13.33
C CYS A 554 -23.63 20.79 -13.12
N LEU A 555 -24.03 20.16 -12.01
CA LEU A 555 -25.42 19.90 -11.67
C LEU A 555 -26.04 21.09 -10.91
N ASP A 556 -25.26 21.74 -10.05
CA ASP A 556 -25.67 22.94 -9.32
C ASP A 556 -24.46 23.87 -9.09
N PRO A 557 -24.38 25.02 -9.79
CA PRO A 557 -23.26 25.95 -9.64
C PRO A 557 -23.32 26.77 -8.34
N VAL A 558 -24.48 26.86 -7.68
CA VAL A 558 -24.65 27.61 -6.42
C VAL A 558 -24.19 26.76 -5.24
N LYS A 559 -24.63 25.49 -5.18
CA LYS A 559 -24.20 24.53 -4.15
C LYS A 559 -22.83 23.92 -4.43
N GLY A 560 -22.35 24.01 -5.66
CA GLY A 560 -21.10 23.41 -6.11
C GLY A 560 -21.24 21.89 -6.16
N ILE A 561 -22.16 21.41 -7.00
CA ILE A 561 -22.40 19.98 -7.22
C ILE A 561 -21.99 19.66 -8.66
N TRP A 562 -21.11 18.68 -8.81
CA TRP A 562 -20.66 18.21 -10.12
C TRP A 562 -20.72 16.69 -10.19
N LYS A 563 -21.20 16.18 -11.34
CA LYS A 563 -21.34 14.74 -11.57
C LYS A 563 -20.01 14.01 -11.46
N GLY A 564 -18.95 14.54 -12.08
CA GLY A 564 -17.64 13.89 -12.08
C GLY A 564 -17.00 13.79 -10.69
N ILE A 565 -17.29 14.76 -9.82
CA ILE A 565 -16.82 14.70 -8.44
C ILE A 565 -17.65 13.69 -7.62
N ASN A 566 -18.98 13.66 -7.77
CA ASN A 566 -19.83 12.67 -7.10
C ASN A 566 -19.48 11.22 -7.53
N ASP A 567 -19.29 11.00 -8.84
CA ASP A 567 -18.88 9.71 -9.41
C ASP A 567 -17.54 9.22 -8.82
N TYR A 568 -16.65 10.13 -8.45
CA TYR A 568 -15.39 9.81 -7.79
C TYR A 568 -15.54 9.58 -6.28
N VAL A 569 -16.28 10.47 -5.59
CA VAL A 569 -16.45 10.40 -4.13
C VAL A 569 -17.17 9.12 -3.73
N PHE A 570 -18.24 8.73 -4.43
CA PHE A 570 -19.07 7.58 -4.08
C PHE A 570 -18.28 6.27 -3.91
N PRO A 571 -17.50 5.78 -4.88
CA PRO A 571 -16.70 4.56 -4.69
C PRO A 571 -15.59 4.73 -3.64
N ASN A 572 -14.94 5.90 -3.59
CA ASN A 572 -13.82 6.17 -2.69
C ASN A 572 -14.25 6.44 -1.23
N SER A 573 -15.53 6.71 -0.99
CA SER A 573 -16.12 6.81 0.34
C SER A 573 -16.77 5.49 0.77
N HIS A 574 -16.41 4.36 0.15
CA HIS A 574 -17.07 3.06 0.36
C HIS A 574 -18.59 3.09 0.16
N LYS A 575 -19.06 3.87 -0.82
CA LYS A 575 -20.47 4.03 -1.21
C LYS A 575 -21.37 4.67 -0.14
N THR A 576 -20.78 5.38 0.83
CA THR A 576 -21.56 6.08 1.88
C THR A 576 -21.90 7.53 1.57
N VAL A 577 -21.22 8.18 0.62
CA VAL A 577 -21.47 9.57 0.23
C VAL A 577 -21.84 9.58 -1.25
N ASP A 578 -23.13 9.75 -1.53
CA ASP A 578 -23.69 9.76 -2.88
C ASP A 578 -23.45 11.10 -3.60
N THR A 579 -23.64 12.20 -2.87
CA THR A 579 -23.51 13.57 -3.35
C THR A 579 -22.90 14.42 -2.26
N PHE A 580 -22.06 15.37 -2.65
CA PHE A 580 -21.57 16.41 -1.75
C PHE A 580 -21.80 17.79 -2.35
N CYS A 581 -22.06 18.78 -1.49
CA CYS A 581 -22.12 20.18 -1.85
C CYS A 581 -20.82 20.88 -1.43
N ALA A 582 -20.12 21.49 -2.38
CA ALA A 582 -18.88 22.21 -2.09
C ALA A 582 -19.10 23.54 -1.36
N TYR A 583 -20.29 24.14 -1.43
CA TYR A 583 -20.53 25.50 -0.91
C TYR A 583 -21.73 25.60 0.03
N SER A 584 -22.23 24.46 0.52
CA SER A 584 -23.34 24.38 1.48
C SER A 584 -22.92 23.62 2.75
N ILE A 585 -23.34 24.14 3.90
CA ILE A 585 -23.25 23.44 5.20
C ILE A 585 -24.56 22.72 5.55
N MET A 586 -25.69 23.18 5.01
CA MET A 586 -27.02 22.66 5.34
C MET A 586 -27.46 21.49 4.44
N ASP A 587 -26.96 21.40 3.21
CA ASP A 587 -27.27 20.31 2.27
C ASP A 587 -26.00 19.49 2.00
N ARG A 588 -25.98 18.23 2.46
CA ARG A 588 -24.95 17.23 2.15
C ARG A 588 -23.52 17.81 2.14
N PRO A 589 -23.04 18.38 3.27
CA PRO A 589 -21.71 18.97 3.32
C PRO A 589 -20.63 17.94 3.04
N MET A 590 -19.42 18.40 2.68
CA MET A 590 -18.25 17.53 2.66
C MET A 590 -18.04 16.91 4.05
N THR A 591 -17.78 15.61 4.11
CA THR A 591 -17.48 14.93 5.36
C THR A 591 -16.19 15.47 5.98
N SER A 592 -15.98 15.25 7.27
CA SER A 592 -14.76 15.68 7.98
C SER A 592 -14.05 14.49 8.62
N CYS A 593 -12.71 14.42 8.53
CA CYS A 593 -11.95 13.34 9.18
C CYS A 593 -11.69 13.61 10.67
N GLY A 594 -10.97 14.67 11.01
CA GLY A 594 -10.62 15.02 12.39
C GLY A 594 -9.45 16.01 12.55
N CYS A 595 -8.69 16.25 11.48
CA CYS A 595 -7.53 17.16 11.48
C CYS A 595 -7.88 18.62 11.12
N PHE A 596 -9.16 19.00 11.09
CA PHE A 596 -9.60 20.36 10.78
C PHE A 596 -9.06 21.39 11.76
N GLU A 597 -8.75 22.59 11.27
CA GLU A 597 -8.27 23.71 12.11
C GLU A 597 -9.44 24.44 12.78
N VAL A 598 -10.60 24.46 12.10
CA VAL A 598 -11.81 25.16 12.51
C VAL A 598 -13.03 24.25 12.34
N ILE A 599 -14.01 24.39 13.21
CA ILE A 599 -15.36 23.83 13.05
C ILE A 599 -16.35 24.97 12.85
N CYS A 600 -17.16 24.85 11.80
CA CYS A 600 -18.36 25.66 11.58
C CYS A 600 -19.57 24.92 12.16
N ALA A 601 -20.46 25.63 12.87
CA ALA A 601 -21.68 25.07 13.43
C ALA A 601 -22.87 26.04 13.26
N TYR A 602 -24.00 25.51 12.79
CA TYR A 602 -25.26 26.23 12.64
C TYR A 602 -25.86 26.60 13.99
N LEU A 603 -26.30 27.85 14.13
CA LEU A 603 -27.01 28.42 15.27
C LEU A 603 -28.42 28.83 14.84
N PRO A 604 -29.43 27.96 15.03
CA PRO A 604 -30.81 28.23 14.62
C PRO A 604 -31.35 29.54 15.18
N GLU A 605 -31.12 29.82 16.47
CA GLU A 605 -31.62 31.01 17.16
C GLU A 605 -31.09 32.32 16.56
N CYS A 606 -29.94 32.25 15.89
CA CYS A 606 -29.25 33.40 15.29
C CYS A 606 -29.39 33.46 13.77
N ASN A 607 -30.08 32.48 13.16
CA ASN A 607 -30.20 32.35 11.71
C ASN A 607 -28.84 32.40 10.97
N GLY A 608 -27.81 31.80 11.58
CA GLY A 608 -26.43 31.93 11.13
C GLY A 608 -25.51 30.82 11.63
N VAL A 609 -24.21 30.95 11.40
CA VAL A 609 -23.15 29.99 11.71
C VAL A 609 -22.14 30.63 12.64
N MET A 610 -21.74 29.88 13.66
CA MET A 610 -20.54 30.17 14.43
C MET A 610 -19.35 29.39 13.89
N VAL A 611 -18.15 29.91 14.13
CA VAL A 611 -16.89 29.19 13.85
C VAL A 611 -16.05 29.13 15.11
N VAL A 612 -15.31 28.04 15.32
CA VAL A 612 -14.40 27.89 16.46
C VAL A 612 -13.14 27.16 16.03
N ASN A 613 -11.97 27.71 16.35
CA ASN A 613 -10.66 27.12 16.06
C ASN A 613 -10.18 26.18 17.17
N ARG A 614 -9.30 25.25 16.80
CA ARG A 614 -8.77 24.17 17.67
C ARG A 614 -8.14 24.67 18.97
N GLU A 615 -7.50 25.83 18.92
CA GLU A 615 -6.77 26.41 20.04
C GLU A 615 -7.71 26.98 21.11
N PHE A 616 -8.94 27.37 20.74
CA PHE A 616 -9.93 27.94 21.65
C PHE A 616 -10.51 26.86 22.59
N GLN A 617 -10.38 27.08 23.90
CA GLN A 617 -10.81 26.13 24.95
C GLN A 617 -12.13 26.51 25.63
N GLY A 618 -12.70 27.68 25.33
CA GLY A 618 -13.91 28.17 25.98
C GLY A 618 -15.18 27.49 25.48
N ASP A 619 -16.28 27.78 26.18
CA ASP A 619 -17.62 27.40 25.74
C ASP A 619 -18.03 28.21 24.50
N THR A 620 -18.88 27.61 23.69
CA THR A 620 -19.39 28.22 22.46
C THR A 620 -20.92 28.27 22.48
N PRO A 621 -21.54 29.13 21.66
CA PRO A 621 -23.00 29.29 21.64
C PRO A 621 -23.81 28.02 21.35
N VAL A 622 -23.23 26.97 20.76
CA VAL A 622 -23.88 25.64 20.59
C VAL A 622 -23.84 24.77 21.86
N GLY A 623 -23.31 25.28 22.98
CA GLY A 623 -23.22 24.54 24.25
C GLY A 623 -22.14 23.47 24.28
N MET A 624 -21.18 23.51 23.35
CA MET A 624 -20.09 22.54 23.23
C MET A 624 -18.74 23.25 23.05
N THR A 625 -17.67 22.69 23.64
CA THR A 625 -16.31 23.14 23.34
C THR A 625 -15.87 22.62 21.96
N PHE A 626 -14.74 23.14 21.42
CA PHE A 626 -14.15 22.60 20.19
C PHE A 626 -13.94 21.09 20.25
N SER A 627 -13.43 20.57 21.37
CA SER A 627 -13.13 19.15 21.53
C SER A 627 -14.39 18.28 21.45
N THR A 628 -15.49 18.72 22.06
CA THR A 628 -16.78 18.03 22.00
C THR A 628 -17.36 18.09 20.58
N LEU A 629 -17.29 19.25 19.93
CA LEU A 629 -17.72 19.39 18.53
C LEU A 629 -16.90 18.49 17.59
N ALA A 630 -15.58 18.41 17.77
CA ALA A 630 -14.71 17.59 16.93
C ALA A 630 -15.11 16.11 16.95
N GLY A 631 -15.58 15.61 18.11
CA GLY A 631 -16.10 14.24 18.25
C GLY A 631 -17.40 13.99 17.49
N ASN A 632 -18.24 15.02 17.29
CA ASN A 632 -19.51 14.92 16.56
C ASN A 632 -19.35 15.16 15.05
N VAL A 633 -18.36 15.96 14.65
CA VAL A 633 -18.15 16.35 13.24
C VAL A 633 -17.18 15.43 12.50
N GLY A 634 -16.19 14.88 13.21
CA GLY A 634 -15.19 13.97 12.63
C GLY A 634 -15.73 12.59 12.27
N GLY A 635 -14.87 11.73 11.71
CA GLY A 635 -15.17 10.33 11.43
C GLY A 635 -15.74 10.03 10.04
N GLY A 636 -15.82 11.02 9.15
CA GLY A 636 -16.17 10.81 7.74
C GLY A 636 -17.68 10.69 7.47
N GLN A 637 -18.53 11.24 8.33
CA GLN A 637 -19.98 11.31 8.13
C GLN A 637 -20.41 12.67 7.56
N GLN A 638 -21.55 12.71 6.86
CA GLN A 638 -22.18 13.98 6.47
C GLN A 638 -23.04 14.49 7.62
N THR A 639 -22.71 15.67 8.12
CA THR A 639 -23.36 16.27 9.30
C THR A 639 -23.96 17.63 8.94
N PRO A 640 -25.15 17.69 8.32
CA PRO A 640 -25.83 18.95 8.00
C PRO A 640 -25.85 19.92 9.18
N GLY A 641 -25.44 21.16 8.94
CA GLY A 641 -25.28 22.19 9.97
C GLY A 641 -23.91 22.20 10.65
N PHE A 642 -23.04 21.21 10.42
CA PHE A 642 -21.68 21.17 10.94
C PHE A 642 -20.65 20.86 9.85
N MET A 643 -19.48 21.48 9.94
CA MET A 643 -18.41 21.26 8.96
C MET A 643 -17.04 21.60 9.52
N GLY A 644 -16.07 20.70 9.38
CA GLY A 644 -14.66 21.00 9.61
C GLY A 644 -14.02 21.67 8.40
N CYS A 645 -13.19 22.69 8.60
CA CYS A 645 -12.43 23.35 7.55
C CYS A 645 -11.07 23.89 8.04
N GLY A 646 -10.22 24.31 7.11
CA GLY A 646 -9.00 25.06 7.41
C GLY A 646 -9.30 26.55 7.64
N LYS A 647 -8.42 27.26 8.35
CA LYS A 647 -8.57 28.70 8.67
C LYS A 647 -8.70 29.55 7.40
N VAL A 648 -7.92 29.23 6.36
CA VAL A 648 -7.93 29.94 5.08
C VAL A 648 -9.27 29.79 4.34
N PHE A 649 -10.05 28.74 4.59
CA PHE A 649 -11.36 28.61 3.95
C PHE A 649 -12.36 29.68 4.44
N LEU A 650 -12.18 30.18 5.67
CA LEU A 650 -12.96 31.29 6.21
C LEU A 650 -12.71 32.61 5.47
N THR A 651 -11.72 32.69 4.59
CA THR A 651 -11.46 33.89 3.79
C THR A 651 -11.75 33.66 2.30
N SER A 652 -12.35 32.53 1.95
CA SER A 652 -12.74 32.18 0.57
C SER A 652 -13.94 32.99 0.08
N ARG A 653 -13.97 33.29 -1.23
CA ARG A 653 -15.18 33.84 -1.90
C ARG A 653 -16.34 32.84 -1.92
N LYS A 654 -16.03 31.54 -1.81
CA LYS A 654 -16.98 30.43 -1.83
C LYS A 654 -17.47 29.99 -0.45
N PHE A 655 -16.99 30.63 0.62
CA PHE A 655 -17.40 30.31 1.99
C PHE A 655 -18.92 30.46 2.13
N LEU A 656 -19.62 29.33 2.38
CA LEU A 656 -21.08 29.23 2.52
C LEU A 656 -21.86 29.96 1.43
N GLY A 657 -21.35 29.92 0.19
CA GLY A 657 -21.93 30.66 -0.93
C GLY A 657 -23.41 30.35 -1.17
N ALA A 658 -23.83 29.11 -0.90
CA ALA A 658 -25.23 28.70 -1.06
C ALA A 658 -26.16 29.38 -0.04
N GLU A 659 -25.74 29.54 1.22
CA GLU A 659 -26.56 30.11 2.29
C GLU A 659 -26.42 31.63 2.48
N GLY A 660 -25.71 32.31 1.59
CA GLY A 660 -25.53 33.77 1.62
C GLY A 660 -24.21 34.26 2.22
N GLY A 661 -23.26 33.35 2.41
CA GLY A 661 -21.86 33.61 2.71
C GLY A 661 -21.61 34.28 4.06
N PHE A 662 -20.69 35.26 4.10
CA PHE A 662 -20.24 35.89 5.34
C PHE A 662 -21.35 36.55 6.16
N ARG A 663 -22.47 36.95 5.52
CA ARG A 663 -23.63 37.49 6.23
C ARG A 663 -24.23 36.52 7.25
N ARG A 664 -23.95 35.22 7.12
CA ARG A 664 -24.34 34.17 8.07
C ARG A 664 -23.35 33.99 9.23
N LEU A 665 -22.13 34.53 9.17
CA LEU A 665 -21.16 34.41 10.25
C LEU A 665 -21.62 35.27 11.43
N VAL A 666 -21.99 34.66 12.56
CA VAL A 666 -22.58 35.39 13.71
C VAL A 666 -21.72 35.35 14.96
N TRP A 667 -20.81 34.39 15.09
CA TRP A 667 -19.91 34.26 16.24
C TRP A 667 -18.56 33.67 15.84
N MET A 668 -17.48 34.20 16.38
CA MET A 668 -16.11 33.79 16.09
C MET A 668 -15.18 34.21 17.23
N PRO A 669 -14.24 33.36 17.70
CA PRO A 669 -13.30 33.74 18.75
C PRO A 669 -12.51 35.00 18.39
N LYS A 670 -12.27 35.86 19.37
CA LYS A 670 -11.58 37.14 19.14
C LYS A 670 -10.19 36.96 18.54
N GLU A 671 -9.43 35.98 19.03
CA GLU A 671 -8.11 35.65 18.47
C GLU A 671 -8.18 35.28 16.98
N LEU A 672 -9.17 34.47 16.59
CA LEU A 672 -9.34 34.07 15.20
C LEU A 672 -9.77 35.24 14.32
N LYS A 673 -10.62 36.14 14.86
CA LYS A 673 -11.01 37.40 14.21
C LYS A 673 -9.78 38.27 13.93
N GLU A 674 -8.92 38.44 14.93
CA GLU A 674 -7.69 39.23 14.81
C GLU A 674 -6.72 38.62 13.79
N LEU A 675 -6.55 37.29 13.84
CA LEU A 675 -5.70 36.54 12.91
C LEU A 675 -6.13 36.73 11.45
N LEU A 676 -7.43 36.66 11.16
CA LEU A 676 -7.98 36.73 9.80
C LEU A 676 -8.49 38.13 9.43
N ALA A 677 -8.23 39.15 10.25
CA ALA A 677 -8.87 40.46 10.12
C ALA A 677 -8.62 41.14 8.77
N ALA A 678 -7.39 41.06 8.25
CA ALA A 678 -7.03 41.69 6.99
C ALA A 678 -7.83 41.10 5.82
N ASP A 679 -7.88 39.77 5.74
CA ASP A 679 -8.54 39.05 4.65
C ASP A 679 -10.06 39.10 4.78
N LEU A 680 -10.62 38.95 5.98
CA LEU A 680 -12.05 39.07 6.23
C LEU A 680 -12.57 40.47 5.88
N LYS A 681 -11.87 41.54 6.27
CA LYS A 681 -12.25 42.92 5.90
C LYS A 681 -12.27 43.11 4.39
N LEU A 682 -11.33 42.50 3.68
CA LEU A 682 -11.32 42.51 2.21
C LEU A 682 -12.55 41.79 1.65
N ARG A 683 -12.86 40.57 2.13
CA ARG A 683 -14.05 39.82 1.70
C ARG A 683 -15.35 40.55 2.02
N PHE A 684 -15.46 41.16 3.19
CA PHE A 684 -16.63 41.93 3.62
C PHE A 684 -16.86 43.16 2.73
N LYS A 685 -15.77 43.83 2.33
CA LYS A 685 -15.83 44.94 1.38
C LYS A 685 -16.32 44.49 0.01
N GLU A 686 -15.82 43.36 -0.51
CA GLU A 686 -16.29 42.79 -1.78
C GLU A 686 -17.78 42.43 -1.77
N GLN A 687 -18.31 42.01 -0.61
CA GLN A 687 -19.73 41.69 -0.45
C GLN A 687 -20.60 42.90 -0.05
N GLY A 688 -20.03 44.11 0.09
CA GLY A 688 -20.77 45.31 0.46
C GLY A 688 -21.25 45.35 1.93
N VAL A 689 -20.58 44.64 2.83
CA VAL A 689 -20.91 44.55 4.28
C VAL A 689 -19.70 44.94 5.14
N THR A 690 -19.11 46.12 4.88
CA THR A 690 -17.84 46.57 5.48
C THR A 690 -17.84 46.65 7.01
N ASP A 691 -19.02 46.83 7.63
CA ASP A 691 -19.19 46.92 9.08
C ASP A 691 -19.48 45.56 9.75
N LEU A 692 -19.46 44.46 8.99
CA LEU A 692 -19.81 43.13 9.50
C LEU A 692 -18.85 42.64 10.59
N MET A 693 -17.56 42.98 10.51
CA MET A 693 -16.56 42.57 11.49
C MET A 693 -16.95 42.93 12.92
N ASP A 694 -17.50 44.14 13.10
CA ASP A 694 -17.90 44.68 14.41
C ASP A 694 -19.26 44.15 14.88
N LYS A 695 -20.02 43.49 13.98
CA LYS A 695 -21.34 42.92 14.27
C LYS A 695 -21.30 41.43 14.62
N ILE A 696 -20.21 40.74 14.30
CA ILE A 696 -20.00 39.33 14.68
C ILE A 696 -19.71 39.30 16.18
N ALA A 697 -20.41 38.46 16.95
CA ALA A 697 -20.13 38.27 18.38
C ALA A 697 -18.85 37.46 18.61
N ASP A 698 -18.30 37.50 19.81
CA ASP A 698 -17.18 36.66 20.27
C ASP A 698 -17.35 36.33 21.75
N GLU A 699 -16.40 35.61 22.33
CA GLU A 699 -16.43 35.19 23.73
C GLU A 699 -16.43 36.37 24.73
N THR A 700 -16.04 37.59 24.29
CA THR A 700 -16.08 38.79 25.13
C THR A 700 -17.46 39.48 25.12
N VAL A 701 -18.33 39.07 24.20
CA VAL A 701 -19.71 39.58 24.06
C VAL A 701 -20.73 38.63 24.67
N ALA A 702 -20.74 37.36 24.24
CA ALA A 702 -21.67 36.34 24.70
C ALA A 702 -21.20 34.93 24.29
N THR A 703 -21.48 33.94 25.13
CA THR A 703 -21.19 32.51 24.86
C THR A 703 -22.44 31.63 24.83
N GLU A 704 -23.63 32.18 25.07
CA GLU A 704 -24.91 31.48 24.97
C GLU A 704 -25.72 31.95 23.75
N ALA A 705 -26.36 31.03 23.01
CA ALA A 705 -27.11 31.35 21.79
C ALA A 705 -28.17 32.46 21.96
N GLY A 706 -28.91 32.45 23.09
CA GLY A 706 -29.93 33.46 23.38
C GLY A 706 -29.35 34.86 23.61
N GLU A 707 -28.17 34.96 24.22
CA GLU A 707 -27.47 36.23 24.43
C GLU A 707 -26.85 36.75 23.13
N VAL A 708 -26.26 35.85 22.34
CA VAL A 708 -25.77 36.18 21.00
C VAL A 708 -26.92 36.74 20.15
N ARG A 709 -28.09 36.08 20.12
CA ARG A 709 -29.26 36.59 19.39
C ARG A 709 -29.65 38.01 19.79
N LYS A 710 -29.74 38.31 21.10
CA LYS A 710 -30.07 39.65 21.60
C LYS A 710 -29.05 40.70 21.13
N TYR A 711 -27.77 40.34 21.12
CA TYR A 711 -26.70 41.21 20.61
C TYR A 711 -26.86 41.47 19.11
N LEU A 712 -27.10 40.42 18.31
CA LEU A 712 -27.29 40.51 16.86
C LEU A 712 -28.50 41.38 16.49
N GLU A 713 -29.62 41.25 17.21
CA GLU A 713 -30.81 42.08 17.04
C GLU A 713 -30.52 43.55 17.36
N LYS A 714 -29.81 43.82 18.46
CA LYS A 714 -29.43 45.17 18.90
C LYS A 714 -28.51 45.88 17.90
N ILE A 715 -27.51 45.18 17.37
CA ILE A 715 -26.52 45.76 16.44
C ILE A 715 -26.98 45.73 14.97
N GLY A 716 -28.12 45.11 14.69
CA GLY A 716 -28.68 44.99 13.34
C GLY A 716 -27.85 44.09 12.43
N HIS A 717 -27.46 42.91 12.92
CA HIS A 717 -26.72 41.92 12.13
C HIS A 717 -27.54 41.46 10.90
N PRO A 718 -26.95 41.33 9.69
CA PRO A 718 -27.68 40.99 8.48
C PRO A 718 -28.39 39.62 8.55
N ALA A 719 -27.80 38.62 9.21
CA ALA A 719 -28.39 37.28 9.37
C ALA A 719 -29.85 37.28 9.87
N ILE A 720 -30.19 38.21 10.78
CA ILE A 720 -31.53 38.28 11.40
C ILE A 720 -32.62 38.65 10.38
N LYS A 721 -32.27 39.36 9.31
CA LYS A 721 -33.20 39.80 8.25
C LYS A 721 -33.17 38.93 7.02
N MET A 722 -32.26 37.95 6.95
CA MET A 722 -32.19 37.00 5.85
C MET A 722 -33.27 35.94 6.01
N GLU A 723 -33.57 35.24 4.91
CA GLU A 723 -34.42 34.05 4.95
C GLU A 723 -33.90 33.03 5.97
N ASP A 724 -34.79 32.20 6.51
CA ASP A 724 -34.41 31.14 7.44
C ASP A 724 -33.39 30.20 6.79
N MET A 725 -32.25 30.00 7.45
CA MET A 725 -31.15 29.19 6.93
C MET A 725 -31.51 27.69 6.90
N GLY A 726 -32.51 27.27 7.67
CA GLY A 726 -33.08 25.92 7.63
C GLY A 726 -33.74 25.57 6.30
N VAL A 727 -34.14 26.55 5.49
CA VAL A 727 -34.71 26.33 4.13
C VAL A 727 -33.70 25.66 3.19
N TYR A 728 -32.40 25.83 3.46
CA TYR A 728 -31.34 25.21 2.67
C TYR A 728 -31.09 23.75 3.03
N ALA A 729 -31.64 23.26 4.15
CA ALA A 729 -31.57 21.86 4.49
C ALA A 729 -32.31 21.04 3.43
N HIS A 730 -31.67 20.00 2.91
CA HIS A 730 -32.32 19.11 1.96
C HIS A 730 -33.54 18.45 2.63
N SER A 731 -34.74 18.75 2.15
CA SER A 731 -35.94 17.99 2.49
C SER A 731 -35.88 16.64 1.76
N GLY A 732 -35.08 15.72 2.29
CA GLY A 732 -35.42 14.31 2.13
C GLY A 732 -36.80 14.13 2.73
N THR A 733 -37.79 13.72 1.93
CA THR A 733 -39.12 13.22 2.32
C THR A 733 -39.41 13.29 3.83
N ALA A 734 -39.92 14.42 4.30
CA ALA A 734 -40.53 14.55 5.61
C ALA A 734 -42.02 14.82 5.38
N GLU A 735 -42.86 13.79 5.59
CA GLU A 735 -44.25 14.06 5.93
C GLU A 735 -44.27 14.87 7.24
N ALA A 736 -45.08 15.93 7.21
CA ALA A 736 -45.14 16.95 8.23
C ALA A 736 -45.50 16.40 9.62
N ALA A 737 -44.64 16.64 10.60
CA ALA A 737 -45.00 16.57 12.01
C ALA A 737 -45.78 17.83 12.39
N SER A 738 -47.12 17.77 12.36
CA SER A 738 -47.97 18.72 13.06
C SER A 738 -47.94 18.42 14.56
N GLN A 739 -47.41 19.33 15.38
CA GLN A 739 -47.76 19.38 16.79
C GLN A 739 -49.08 20.16 16.95
N PRO A 740 -50.08 19.68 17.71
CA PRO A 740 -51.19 20.50 18.15
C PRO A 740 -50.82 21.31 19.39
N GLU A 741 -51.29 22.56 19.42
CA GLU A 741 -51.31 23.47 20.58
C GLU A 741 -51.79 22.79 21.88
N GLN A 742 -51.07 23.03 22.97
CA GLN A 742 -51.57 22.77 24.33
C GLN A 742 -52.20 24.04 24.91
N ALA A 743 -53.49 23.96 25.25
CA ALA A 743 -54.13 24.88 26.18
C ALA A 743 -53.76 24.51 27.63
N PRO A 744 -53.63 25.49 28.55
CA PRO A 744 -53.09 25.25 29.89
C PRO A 744 -54.17 24.73 30.85
N VAL A 745 -53.83 23.76 31.71
CA VAL A 745 -54.69 23.34 32.83
C VAL A 745 -53.93 23.42 34.15
N GLU A 746 -54.64 24.00 35.11
CA GLU A 746 -54.26 24.41 36.47
C GLU A 746 -53.53 23.37 37.32
N ILE A 747 -52.57 23.86 38.10
CA ILE A 747 -51.98 23.17 39.24
C ILE A 747 -52.75 23.59 40.50
N LYS A 748 -53.31 22.62 41.24
CA LYS A 748 -53.65 22.80 42.65
C LYS A 748 -52.88 21.80 43.54
N PRO A 749 -52.48 22.23 44.74
CA PRO A 749 -51.40 21.59 45.49
C PRO A 749 -51.95 20.60 46.52
N VAL A 750 -51.18 19.57 46.85
CA VAL A 750 -51.46 18.72 48.01
C VAL A 750 -50.35 18.85 49.04
N GLU A 751 -50.80 19.16 50.26
CA GLU A 751 -50.05 19.33 51.48
C GLU A 751 -49.40 18.04 52.00
N LYS A 752 -48.39 18.25 52.84
CA LYS A 752 -47.60 17.26 53.60
C LYS A 752 -48.45 16.50 54.63
N LEU A 753 -48.01 15.27 54.99
CA LEU A 753 -47.76 14.83 56.38
C LEU A 753 -47.18 13.39 56.46
N ASP A 754 -45.96 13.32 57.01
CA ASP A 754 -45.31 12.39 57.96
C ASP A 754 -45.35 10.83 57.86
N ALA A 755 -44.16 10.27 58.20
CA ALA A 755 -43.69 8.87 58.25
C ALA A 755 -44.27 8.06 59.46
N PRO A 756 -44.09 6.71 59.65
CA PRO A 756 -42.84 5.94 59.49
C PRO A 756 -42.90 4.42 59.09
N ALA A 757 -41.70 3.89 58.73
CA ALA A 757 -41.13 2.53 58.78
C ALA A 757 -42.03 1.26 58.74
N THR A 758 -41.72 0.31 57.83
CA THR A 758 -41.25 -1.08 58.11
C THR A 758 -41.16 -1.96 56.83
N ASP A 759 -40.44 -3.06 56.98
CA ASP A 759 -40.00 -4.12 56.06
C ASP A 759 -40.91 -4.63 54.91
N ARG A 760 -40.21 -5.00 53.83
CA ARG A 760 -40.43 -6.08 52.83
C ARG A 760 -41.66 -6.04 51.88
N LYS A 761 -41.29 -5.95 50.57
CA LYS A 761 -41.90 -6.46 49.31
C LYS A 761 -43.41 -6.28 49.06
N PRO A 762 -43.76 -5.83 47.84
CA PRO A 762 -44.89 -6.39 47.12
C PRO A 762 -44.56 -6.78 45.67
N GLU A 763 -45.39 -7.69 45.18
CA GLU A 763 -45.48 -8.27 43.84
C GLU A 763 -45.93 -7.24 42.78
N GLU A 764 -45.40 -7.35 41.56
CA GLU A 764 -45.95 -6.74 40.35
C GLU A 764 -46.80 -7.79 39.63
N GLU A 765 -48.08 -7.50 39.37
CA GLU A 765 -48.90 -8.23 38.40
C GLU A 765 -48.88 -7.53 37.03
N GLU A 766 -48.73 -8.36 36.00
CA GLU A 766 -48.51 -8.06 34.59
C GLU A 766 -49.74 -7.43 33.87
N MET A 767 -49.49 -6.58 32.87
CA MET A 767 -50.30 -6.56 31.65
C MET A 767 -49.41 -6.84 30.43
N LYS A 768 -49.66 -8.00 29.81
CA LYS A 768 -48.88 -8.60 28.72
C LYS A 768 -49.07 -7.87 27.39
N ILE A 769 -47.96 -7.40 26.81
CA ILE A 769 -47.84 -7.05 25.39
C ILE A 769 -47.68 -8.37 24.61
N THR A 770 -48.66 -8.68 23.76
CA THR A 770 -48.67 -9.94 23.00
C THR A 770 -47.91 -9.82 21.67
N PRO A 771 -47.33 -10.94 21.17
CA PRO A 771 -46.62 -11.00 19.89
C PRO A 771 -47.43 -10.51 18.68
N GLU A 772 -48.76 -10.56 18.73
CA GLU A 772 -49.63 -10.02 17.68
C GLU A 772 -49.48 -8.49 17.52
N LEU A 773 -49.36 -7.74 18.61
CA LEU A 773 -49.26 -6.28 18.56
C LEU A 773 -47.92 -5.83 17.94
N ILE A 774 -46.85 -6.59 18.20
CA ILE A 774 -45.51 -6.36 17.65
C ILE A 774 -45.46 -6.69 16.14
N ASN A 775 -46.18 -7.74 15.72
CA ASN A 775 -46.24 -8.11 14.30
C ASN A 775 -47.11 -7.17 13.47
N GLN A 776 -48.16 -6.59 14.05
CA GLN A 776 -48.97 -5.57 13.37
C GLN A 776 -48.14 -4.32 13.04
N ILE A 777 -47.32 -3.85 13.99
CA ILE A 777 -46.44 -2.69 13.80
C ILE A 777 -45.38 -2.96 12.73
N LYS A 778 -44.76 -4.16 12.72
CA LYS A 778 -43.74 -4.54 11.72
C LYS A 778 -44.28 -4.64 10.29
N ASN A 779 -45.50 -5.13 10.14
CA ASN A 779 -46.10 -5.33 8.81
C ASN A 779 -46.57 -4.02 8.19
N GLN A 780 -46.93 -3.02 9.00
CA GLN A 780 -47.34 -1.70 8.52
C GLN A 780 -46.15 -0.93 7.94
N ILE A 781 -45.01 -0.95 8.64
CA ILE A 781 -43.76 -0.30 8.22
C ILE A 781 -43.15 -0.92 6.96
N SER A 782 -43.20 -2.26 6.81
CA SER A 782 -42.63 -2.93 5.63
C SER A 782 -43.38 -2.63 4.33
N LYS A 783 -44.65 -2.22 4.43
CA LYS A 783 -45.49 -2.02 3.25
C LYS A 783 -45.29 -0.65 2.63
N GLU A 784 -45.13 0.39 3.46
CA GLU A 784 -44.86 1.76 3.01
C GLU A 784 -43.50 1.85 2.27
N ILE A 785 -42.48 1.16 2.78
CA ILE A 785 -41.13 1.13 2.17
C ILE A 785 -41.12 0.44 0.79
N SER A 786 -42.00 -0.53 0.54
CA SER A 786 -42.00 -1.31 -0.70
C SER A 786 -42.68 -0.59 -1.87
N ASP A 787 -43.61 0.32 -1.58
CA ASP A 787 -44.38 1.03 -2.60
C ASP A 787 -43.63 2.27 -3.13
N GLU A 788 -42.78 2.89 -2.30
CA GLU A 788 -41.90 3.99 -2.70
C GLU A 788 -40.78 3.54 -3.66
N LEU A 789 -40.20 2.35 -3.40
CA LEU A 789 -39.07 1.78 -4.16
C LEU A 789 -39.40 1.43 -5.62
N LYS A 790 -40.67 1.18 -5.95
CA LYS A 790 -41.07 0.72 -7.30
C LYS A 790 -41.27 1.86 -8.30
N SER A 791 -41.55 3.07 -7.84
CA SER A 791 -41.90 4.18 -8.73
C SER A 791 -40.67 4.83 -9.41
N THR A 792 -39.52 4.76 -8.75
CA THR A 792 -38.28 5.45 -9.15
C THR A 792 -37.44 4.63 -10.15
N ILE A 793 -37.50 3.30 -10.08
CA ILE A 793 -36.60 2.40 -10.83
C ILE A 793 -36.97 2.27 -12.33
N ALA A 794 -38.21 2.59 -12.73
CA ALA A 794 -38.69 2.29 -14.07
C ALA A 794 -38.39 3.37 -15.13
N LYS A 795 -38.12 4.62 -14.75
CA LYS A 795 -38.03 5.75 -15.71
C LYS A 795 -36.61 6.02 -16.23
N ASP A 796 -35.58 5.75 -15.45
CA ASP A 796 -34.22 6.19 -15.79
C ASP A 796 -33.43 5.16 -16.63
N ILE A 797 -33.77 3.87 -16.52
CA ILE A 797 -33.04 2.78 -17.18
C ILE A 797 -33.27 2.76 -18.72
N VAL A 798 -34.41 3.24 -19.21
CA VAL A 798 -34.75 3.13 -20.65
C VAL A 798 -34.08 4.23 -21.49
N LYS A 799 -33.74 5.37 -20.88
CA LYS A 799 -33.19 6.53 -21.61
C LYS A 799 -31.70 6.36 -21.93
N ASP A 800 -30.94 5.78 -20.99
CA ASP A 800 -29.49 5.57 -21.13
C ASP A 800 -29.12 4.43 -22.08
N ILE A 801 -30.00 3.44 -22.25
CA ILE A 801 -29.75 2.28 -23.12
C ILE A 801 -29.80 2.67 -24.61
N ILE A 802 -30.66 3.62 -24.99
CA ILE A 802 -30.81 4.01 -26.41
C ILE A 802 -29.65 4.91 -26.87
N GLY A 803 -29.13 5.80 -26.02
CA GLY A 803 -28.00 6.67 -26.38
C GLY A 803 -26.69 5.91 -26.60
N THR A 804 -26.46 4.88 -25.79
CA THR A 804 -25.18 4.16 -25.75
C THR A 804 -25.02 3.14 -26.90
N LEU A 805 -26.14 2.65 -27.47
CA LEU A 805 -26.10 1.65 -28.54
C LEU A 805 -25.84 2.26 -29.93
N SER A 806 -26.12 3.56 -30.12
CA SER A 806 -25.92 4.24 -31.40
C SER A 806 -24.46 4.63 -31.70
N GLU A 807 -23.62 4.84 -30.67
CA GLU A 807 -22.25 5.35 -30.87
C GLU A 807 -21.21 4.26 -31.16
N LYS A 808 -21.50 2.99 -30.90
CA LYS A 808 -20.48 1.94 -30.83
C LYS A 808 -20.36 1.01 -32.05
N TYR A 809 -21.23 1.10 -33.05
CA TYR A 809 -21.33 0.07 -34.11
C TYR A 809 -21.02 0.48 -35.56
N LEU A 810 -20.61 1.71 -35.85
CA LEU A 810 -20.27 2.12 -37.23
C LEU A 810 -18.98 2.94 -37.27
N ARG A 811 -17.83 2.26 -37.37
CA ARG A 811 -16.58 2.83 -37.92
C ARG A 811 -15.51 1.75 -38.21
N GLU A 812 -15.52 1.21 -39.42
CA GLU A 812 -14.28 0.85 -40.13
C GLU A 812 -14.34 1.38 -41.58
N LYS A 813 -13.18 1.79 -42.09
CA LYS A 813 -12.93 2.79 -43.14
C LYS A 813 -13.15 2.30 -44.58
N ILE A 814 -13.66 3.18 -45.45
CA ILE A 814 -13.36 3.22 -46.89
C ILE A 814 -13.08 4.68 -47.33
N THR A 815 -12.16 4.81 -48.28
CA THR A 815 -11.40 5.95 -48.83
C THR A 815 -12.19 7.07 -49.53
N GLN A 816 -11.63 8.30 -49.48
CA GLN A 816 -11.95 9.54 -50.26
C GLN A 816 -11.77 9.32 -51.79
N GLU A 817 -12.36 10.01 -52.78
CA GLU A 817 -12.86 11.40 -53.00
C GLU A 817 -13.53 11.47 -54.42
N PRO A 818 -13.97 12.61 -55.02
CA PRO A 818 -15.10 13.52 -54.73
C PRO A 818 -16.13 13.66 -55.90
N ALA A 819 -17.29 14.28 -55.62
CA ALA A 819 -17.89 15.41 -56.39
C ALA A 819 -19.42 15.40 -56.57
N ALA A 820 -19.98 16.60 -56.35
CA ALA A 820 -21.16 17.23 -56.98
C ALA A 820 -22.62 16.85 -56.58
N LYS A 821 -23.25 17.85 -55.94
CA LYS A 821 -24.69 18.24 -55.86
C LYS A 821 -25.40 18.27 -57.24
N PRO A 822 -26.73 18.58 -57.36
CA PRO A 822 -27.89 18.44 -56.45
C PRO A 822 -29.18 17.89 -57.14
N GLU A 823 -30.15 17.50 -56.28
CA GLU A 823 -31.63 17.66 -56.37
C GLU A 823 -32.52 17.22 -57.56
N VAL A 824 -33.51 16.38 -57.19
CA VAL A 824 -34.99 16.48 -57.43
C VAL A 824 -35.45 16.03 -58.83
N PRO A 825 -36.48 15.15 -58.97
CA PRO A 825 -37.81 15.39 -58.40
C PRO A 825 -38.62 14.21 -57.83
N LYS A 826 -39.51 14.62 -56.93
CA LYS A 826 -40.76 13.99 -56.50
C LYS A 826 -41.59 13.49 -57.67
N THR A 827 -42.30 12.37 -57.44
CA THR A 827 -43.75 12.12 -57.65
C THR A 827 -43.95 10.59 -57.62
N GLU A 828 -44.51 9.99 -56.56
CA GLU A 828 -45.97 9.83 -56.28
C GLU A 828 -46.66 8.76 -57.17
N PRO A 829 -47.84 8.19 -56.80
CA PRO A 829 -48.27 7.51 -55.56
C PRO A 829 -49.14 6.24 -55.89
N VAL A 830 -49.93 5.73 -54.91
CA VAL A 830 -51.15 4.84 -55.01
C VAL A 830 -50.94 3.32 -54.71
N PRO A 831 -51.88 2.57 -54.05
CA PRO A 831 -53.15 2.91 -53.37
C PRO A 831 -53.31 2.42 -51.90
N VAL A 832 -54.22 3.09 -51.19
CA VAL A 832 -54.93 2.62 -49.98
C VAL A 832 -56.25 1.91 -50.36
N LYS A 833 -56.58 0.80 -49.69
CA LYS A 833 -57.93 0.20 -49.55
C LYS A 833 -58.04 -0.42 -48.15
N THR A 834 -58.72 0.26 -47.21
CA THR A 834 -60.05 -0.07 -46.60
C THR A 834 -60.05 -1.39 -45.83
N VAL A 835 -60.55 -1.49 -44.58
CA VAL A 835 -61.96 -1.30 -44.18
C VAL A 835 -62.09 -1.02 -42.65
N GLU A 836 -63.00 -0.09 -42.34
CA GLU A 836 -63.76 0.15 -41.08
C GLU A 836 -63.10 0.60 -39.77
N ALA A 837 -63.66 1.70 -39.24
CA ALA A 837 -63.72 2.02 -37.83
C ALA A 837 -65.11 1.62 -37.27
N PRO A 838 -65.18 1.08 -36.04
CA PRO A 838 -66.39 1.22 -35.24
C PRO A 838 -66.11 1.91 -33.88
N VAL A 839 -66.80 3.04 -33.70
CA VAL A 839 -67.61 3.40 -32.52
C VAL A 839 -66.89 3.48 -31.16
N GLU A 840 -66.77 4.70 -30.64
CA GLU A 840 -66.64 4.95 -29.19
C GLU A 840 -67.79 4.26 -28.45
N LYS A 841 -67.47 3.21 -27.69
CA LYS A 841 -68.38 2.64 -26.69
C LYS A 841 -68.21 3.38 -25.36
N PRO A 842 -69.30 3.53 -24.57
CA PRO A 842 -69.30 4.33 -23.35
C PRO A 842 -68.29 3.78 -22.35
N LEU A 843 -67.66 4.67 -21.56
CA LEU A 843 -66.89 4.36 -20.35
C LEU A 843 -67.60 3.24 -19.56
N ALA A 844 -67.16 2.00 -19.78
CA ALA A 844 -67.50 0.91 -18.90
C ALA A 844 -66.77 1.20 -17.60
N GLN A 845 -67.54 1.45 -16.54
CA GLN A 845 -67.05 1.50 -15.17
C GLN A 845 -66.08 0.33 -14.97
N GLN A 846 -64.78 0.63 -14.90
CA GLN A 846 -63.79 -0.37 -14.54
C GLN A 846 -64.19 -0.89 -13.16
N ALA A 847 -64.40 -2.20 -13.08
CA ALA A 847 -64.63 -2.87 -11.80
C ALA A 847 -63.53 -2.44 -10.82
N PRO A 848 -63.89 -2.17 -9.55
CA PRO A 848 -62.94 -1.64 -8.58
C PRO A 848 -61.70 -2.53 -8.56
N ALA A 849 -60.53 -1.91 -8.67
CA ALA A 849 -59.25 -2.61 -8.62
C ALA A 849 -59.23 -3.50 -7.37
N PRO A 850 -58.75 -4.76 -7.48
CA PRO A 850 -58.75 -5.69 -6.36
C PRO A 850 -58.09 -5.03 -5.17
N THR A 851 -58.76 -5.17 -4.03
CA THR A 851 -58.33 -4.58 -2.78
C THR A 851 -56.90 -5.06 -2.45
N PRO A 852 -56.12 -4.30 -1.67
CA PRO A 852 -54.79 -4.74 -1.26
C PRO A 852 -54.78 -6.15 -0.64
N VAL A 853 -55.89 -6.57 -0.01
CA VAL A 853 -56.09 -7.90 0.56
C VAL A 853 -56.23 -8.97 -0.53
N GLU A 854 -57.01 -8.71 -1.59
CA GLU A 854 -57.13 -9.61 -2.75
C GLU A 854 -55.82 -9.71 -3.54
N ARG A 855 -55.07 -8.62 -3.66
CA ARG A 855 -53.72 -8.63 -4.28
C ARG A 855 -52.73 -9.44 -3.45
N LEU A 856 -52.68 -9.26 -2.13
CA LEU A 856 -51.80 -10.02 -1.24
C LEU A 856 -52.16 -11.51 -1.19
N SER A 857 -53.46 -11.84 -1.14
CA SER A 857 -53.93 -13.24 -1.13
C SER A 857 -53.72 -13.98 -2.45
N SER A 858 -53.52 -13.26 -3.56
CA SER A 858 -53.19 -13.83 -4.88
C SER A 858 -51.70 -14.19 -5.07
N LEU A 859 -50.80 -13.69 -4.21
CA LEU A 859 -49.37 -13.99 -4.24
C LEU A 859 -49.10 -15.40 -3.70
N LYS A 860 -49.19 -16.43 -4.54
CA LYS A 860 -48.89 -17.82 -4.16
C LYS A 860 -47.39 -18.15 -4.18
N THR A 861 -46.59 -17.40 -4.93
CA THR A 861 -45.12 -17.58 -5.07
C THR A 861 -44.45 -16.26 -5.43
N PHE A 862 -43.26 -15.98 -4.87
CA PHE A 862 -42.40 -14.86 -5.28
C PHE A 862 -41.18 -15.39 -6.04
N LYS A 863 -40.82 -14.73 -7.15
CA LYS A 863 -39.63 -15.10 -7.94
C LYS A 863 -38.40 -14.47 -7.29
N ILE A 864 -37.59 -15.29 -6.62
CA ILE A 864 -36.34 -14.82 -5.98
C ILE A 864 -35.40 -14.32 -7.09
N ARG A 865 -34.88 -13.09 -6.92
CA ARG A 865 -33.84 -12.52 -7.80
C ARG A 865 -32.58 -13.36 -7.65
N LYS A 866 -32.04 -13.83 -8.78
CA LYS A 866 -30.75 -14.51 -8.86
C LYS A 866 -29.72 -13.50 -9.40
N ASP A 867 -28.65 -13.31 -8.67
CA ASP A 867 -27.46 -12.62 -9.14
C ASP A 867 -26.64 -13.54 -10.04
N LYS A 868 -25.87 -12.91 -10.95
CA LYS A 868 -25.09 -13.62 -11.95
C LYS A 868 -23.66 -13.77 -11.44
N CYS A 869 -23.14 -14.99 -11.47
CA CYS A 869 -21.71 -15.24 -11.28
C CYS A 869 -20.95 -14.91 -12.57
N GLU A 870 -19.98 -14.01 -12.47
CA GLU A 870 -19.05 -13.68 -13.57
C GLU A 870 -17.79 -14.52 -13.50
N VAL A 871 -17.26 -14.74 -12.29
CA VAL A 871 -16.06 -15.52 -12.04
C VAL A 871 -16.33 -16.54 -10.93
N PRO A 872 -16.25 -17.85 -11.21
CA PRO A 872 -16.40 -18.86 -10.17
C PRO A 872 -15.18 -18.84 -9.24
N VAL A 873 -15.39 -19.26 -7.99
CA VAL A 873 -14.28 -19.45 -7.05
C VAL A 873 -13.33 -20.51 -7.61
N TRP A 874 -12.02 -20.24 -7.68
CA TRP A 874 -11.09 -21.24 -8.20
C TRP A 874 -10.98 -22.45 -7.25
N THR A 875 -10.64 -23.60 -7.80
CA THR A 875 -10.58 -24.85 -7.03
C THR A 875 -9.13 -25.13 -6.62
N VAL A 876 -8.91 -25.42 -5.34
CA VAL A 876 -7.60 -25.85 -4.82
C VAL A 876 -7.70 -27.30 -4.39
N LYS A 877 -6.74 -28.13 -4.82
CA LYS A 877 -6.62 -29.53 -4.36
C LYS A 877 -5.64 -29.61 -3.20
N LEU A 878 -6.04 -30.32 -2.14
CA LEU A 878 -5.29 -30.50 -0.91
C LEU A 878 -4.80 -31.95 -0.79
N GLY A 879 -3.49 -32.10 -0.59
CA GLY A 879 -2.81 -33.39 -0.50
C GLY A 879 -2.58 -34.06 -1.85
N ALA A 880 -1.62 -34.98 -1.88
CA ALA A 880 -1.28 -35.78 -3.05
C ALA A 880 -1.23 -37.27 -2.71
N GLY A 881 -1.82 -38.10 -3.57
CA GLY A 881 -1.73 -39.55 -3.44
C GLY A 881 -0.48 -40.13 -4.10
N LYS A 882 -0.27 -41.45 -3.96
CA LYS A 882 0.92 -42.15 -4.48
C LYS A 882 1.18 -41.95 -5.97
N LYS A 883 0.12 -41.80 -6.79
CA LYS A 883 0.25 -41.57 -8.24
C LYS A 883 0.77 -40.17 -8.59
N GLU A 884 0.69 -39.24 -7.65
CA GLU A 884 1.05 -37.83 -7.81
C GLU A 884 2.34 -37.47 -7.05
N GLY A 885 3.01 -38.48 -6.45
CA GLY A 885 4.24 -38.31 -5.70
C GLY A 885 4.09 -38.14 -4.18
N GLY A 886 2.86 -38.07 -3.65
CA GLY A 886 2.59 -37.96 -2.22
C GLY A 886 2.18 -39.28 -1.56
N THR A 887 1.86 -39.25 -0.25
CA THR A 887 1.51 -40.44 0.53
C THR A 887 0.07 -40.46 1.04
N ARG A 888 -0.72 -39.40 0.77
CA ARG A 888 -2.06 -39.25 1.33
C ARG A 888 -3.01 -40.35 0.84
N GLY A 889 -3.81 -40.92 1.75
CA GLY A 889 -4.86 -41.89 1.43
C GLY A 889 -6.17 -41.21 1.03
N LYS A 890 -6.37 -39.94 1.43
CA LYS A 890 -7.48 -39.08 1.05
C LYS A 890 -6.94 -37.74 0.54
N THR A 891 -7.56 -37.22 -0.50
CA THR A 891 -7.33 -35.86 -1.01
C THR A 891 -8.66 -35.13 -1.05
N TYR A 892 -8.65 -33.83 -0.81
CA TYR A 892 -9.86 -33.01 -0.88
C TYR A 892 -9.68 -31.86 -1.87
N SER A 893 -10.79 -31.30 -2.30
CA SER A 893 -10.83 -30.06 -3.08
C SER A 893 -11.69 -29.03 -2.34
N VAL A 894 -11.33 -27.76 -2.45
CA VAL A 894 -12.08 -26.62 -1.89
C VAL A 894 -12.26 -25.54 -2.96
N GLY A 895 -13.27 -24.68 -2.82
CA GLY A 895 -13.64 -23.70 -3.82
C GLY A 895 -14.53 -24.27 -4.93
N GLY A 896 -14.55 -23.62 -6.09
CA GLY A 896 -15.44 -23.99 -7.22
C GLY A 896 -16.86 -23.41 -7.16
N ALA A 897 -17.19 -22.66 -6.10
CA ALA A 897 -18.52 -22.10 -5.92
C ALA A 897 -18.86 -21.02 -6.97
N THR A 898 -20.11 -20.99 -7.41
CA THR A 898 -20.63 -20.00 -8.38
C THR A 898 -21.74 -19.14 -7.77
N CYS A 899 -21.86 -19.11 -6.45
CA CYS A 899 -22.86 -18.34 -5.71
C CYS A 899 -22.34 -18.04 -4.30
N MET A 900 -23.09 -17.20 -3.58
CA MET A 900 -22.85 -17.01 -2.14
C MET A 900 -23.02 -18.33 -1.36
N PRO A 901 -22.39 -18.46 -0.18
CA PRO A 901 -22.39 -19.72 0.58
C PRO A 901 -23.81 -20.24 0.86
N PHE A 902 -24.05 -21.48 0.47
CA PHE A 902 -25.32 -22.21 0.59
C PHE A 902 -26.52 -21.63 -0.19
N HIS A 903 -26.29 -20.68 -1.10
CA HIS A 903 -27.30 -20.22 -2.05
C HIS A 903 -27.47 -21.19 -3.23
N LEU A 904 -27.69 -22.48 -2.94
CA LEU A 904 -27.76 -23.55 -3.95
C LEU A 904 -28.96 -23.42 -4.91
N TRP A 905 -29.90 -22.53 -4.60
CA TRP A 905 -30.98 -22.15 -5.51
C TRP A 905 -30.53 -21.17 -6.61
N GLU A 906 -29.38 -20.54 -6.45
CA GLU A 906 -28.81 -19.48 -7.30
C GLU A 906 -27.66 -20.00 -8.17
N GLY A 907 -26.80 -20.85 -7.60
CA GLY A 907 -25.66 -21.46 -8.29
C GLY A 907 -25.21 -22.76 -7.64
N GLU A 908 -23.97 -23.16 -7.92
CA GLU A 908 -23.42 -24.44 -7.47
C GLU A 908 -22.30 -24.26 -6.44
N MET A 909 -22.18 -25.23 -5.53
CA MET A 909 -21.03 -25.38 -4.63
C MET A 909 -20.52 -26.81 -4.72
N PRO A 910 -19.67 -27.14 -5.71
CA PRO A 910 -19.29 -28.51 -6.01
C PRO A 910 -18.43 -29.15 -4.89
N ASN A 911 -17.73 -28.33 -4.11
CA ASN A 911 -16.90 -28.78 -3.00
C ASN A 911 -17.46 -28.24 -1.69
N ARG A 912 -17.64 -29.13 -0.71
CA ARG A 912 -18.07 -28.74 0.64
C ARG A 912 -16.94 -28.06 1.43
N PRO A 913 -17.26 -27.14 2.34
CA PRO A 913 -16.30 -26.70 3.35
C PRO A 913 -15.76 -27.87 4.20
N LEU A 914 -14.51 -27.75 4.63
CA LEU A 914 -13.75 -28.76 5.35
C LEU A 914 -13.44 -28.31 6.78
N VAL A 915 -13.39 -29.26 7.70
CA VAL A 915 -13.06 -29.02 9.11
C VAL A 915 -11.67 -29.60 9.41
N ALA A 916 -10.71 -28.71 9.67
CA ALA A 916 -9.40 -29.07 10.16
C ALA A 916 -9.37 -29.06 11.70
N MET A 917 -8.59 -29.96 12.30
CA MET A 917 -8.28 -29.89 13.73
C MET A 917 -6.79 -29.69 13.94
N GLU A 918 -6.44 -28.85 14.91
CA GLU A 918 -5.04 -28.45 15.13
C GLU A 918 -4.32 -29.33 16.17
N VAL A 919 -3.08 -29.68 15.86
CA VAL A 919 -2.11 -30.32 16.75
C VAL A 919 -0.88 -29.43 16.88
N PHE A 920 -0.17 -29.55 18.00
CA PHE A 920 0.86 -28.59 18.39
C PHE A 920 2.22 -29.26 18.54
N ASP A 921 3.29 -28.61 18.08
CA ASP A 921 4.64 -29.04 18.43
C ASP A 921 4.96 -28.76 19.91
N VAL A 922 4.50 -27.62 20.42
CA VAL A 922 4.54 -27.21 21.82
C VAL A 922 3.21 -26.57 22.22
N VAL A 923 2.70 -26.92 23.39
CA VAL A 923 1.45 -26.34 23.92
C VAL A 923 1.76 -25.17 24.83
N ASN A 924 1.39 -23.96 24.42
CA ASN A 924 1.55 -22.73 25.19
C ASN A 924 0.77 -22.78 26.52
N ASP A 925 1.34 -22.27 27.61
CA ASP A 925 0.68 -22.10 28.92
C ASP A 925 -0.69 -21.42 28.85
N LYS A 926 -0.88 -20.49 27.90
CA LYS A 926 -2.15 -19.79 27.67
C LYS A 926 -3.22 -20.65 26.99
N TYR A 927 -2.91 -21.87 26.56
CA TYR A 927 -3.87 -22.82 25.99
C TYR A 927 -4.95 -23.17 27.03
N PRO A 928 -6.25 -22.99 26.73
CA PRO A 928 -7.33 -23.10 27.73
C PRO A 928 -7.29 -24.40 28.53
N GLN A 929 -7.41 -24.31 29.85
CA GLN A 929 -7.38 -25.48 30.74
C GLN A 929 -8.48 -26.50 30.39
N VAL A 930 -9.65 -26.03 29.95
CA VAL A 930 -10.75 -26.90 29.52
C VAL A 930 -10.37 -27.77 28.30
N LEU A 931 -9.58 -27.24 27.37
CA LEU A 931 -9.06 -28.00 26.23
C LEU A 931 -7.91 -28.92 26.67
N ARG A 932 -7.06 -28.48 27.61
CA ARG A 932 -6.04 -29.35 28.23
C ARG A 932 -6.67 -30.60 28.86
N ASN A 933 -7.74 -30.41 29.63
CA ASN A 933 -8.48 -31.52 30.24
C ASN A 933 -9.14 -32.43 29.19
N THR A 934 -9.55 -31.87 28.05
CA THR A 934 -10.22 -32.62 26.97
C THR A 934 -9.26 -33.54 26.21
N TYR A 935 -8.04 -33.07 25.93
CA TYR A 935 -7.04 -33.84 25.19
C TYR A 935 -6.11 -34.67 26.09
N GLY A 936 -5.88 -34.24 27.33
CA GLY A 936 -5.01 -34.92 28.30
C GLY A 936 -3.64 -35.21 27.73
N ASP A 937 -3.18 -36.45 27.89
CA ASP A 937 -1.85 -36.91 27.46
C ASP A 937 -1.63 -36.84 25.95
N LEU A 938 -2.69 -36.71 25.14
CA LEU A 938 -2.55 -36.56 23.67
C LEU A 938 -1.79 -35.29 23.31
N LEU A 939 -1.85 -34.23 24.12
CA LEU A 939 -1.14 -32.97 23.85
C LEU A 939 0.40 -33.14 23.84
N ALA A 940 0.92 -34.17 24.49
CA ALA A 940 2.36 -34.49 24.47
C ALA A 940 2.76 -35.35 23.26
N ASN A 941 1.81 -35.83 22.45
CA ASN A 941 2.07 -36.69 21.32
C ASN A 941 1.25 -36.27 20.09
N PRO A 942 1.79 -35.35 19.26
CA PRO A 942 1.02 -34.74 18.17
C PRO A 942 0.55 -35.74 17.11
N ALA A 943 1.33 -36.79 16.83
CA ALA A 943 0.95 -37.86 15.91
C ALA A 943 -0.26 -38.67 16.44
N LYS A 944 -0.27 -39.06 17.72
CA LYS A 944 -1.42 -39.71 18.35
C LYS A 944 -2.63 -38.78 18.45
N MET A 945 -2.41 -37.51 18.73
CA MET A 945 -3.47 -36.50 18.75
C MET A 945 -4.11 -36.34 17.37
N ALA A 946 -3.29 -36.23 16.32
CA ALA A 946 -3.76 -36.14 14.94
C ALA A 946 -4.61 -37.36 14.57
N LYS A 947 -4.14 -38.56 14.91
CA LYS A 947 -4.89 -39.81 14.72
C LYS A 947 -6.24 -39.79 15.45
N ALA A 948 -6.27 -39.34 16.70
CA ALA A 948 -7.51 -39.20 17.45
C ALA A 948 -8.46 -38.16 16.82
N CYS A 949 -7.94 -37.03 16.34
CA CYS A 949 -8.73 -36.02 15.65
C CYS A 949 -9.41 -36.57 14.38
N VAL A 950 -8.70 -37.40 13.60
CA VAL A 950 -9.26 -38.02 12.40
C VAL A 950 -10.22 -39.16 12.76
N GLU A 951 -9.80 -40.13 13.57
CA GLU A 951 -10.56 -41.37 13.80
C GLU A 951 -11.77 -41.17 14.73
N LYS A 952 -11.64 -40.33 15.77
CA LYS A 952 -12.69 -40.15 16.79
C LYS A 952 -13.59 -38.95 16.50
N TYR A 953 -13.01 -37.86 16.03
CA TYR A 953 -13.74 -36.60 15.81
C TYR A 953 -14.04 -36.32 14.33
N GLY A 954 -13.42 -37.08 13.42
CA GLY A 954 -13.71 -37.03 12.00
C GLY A 954 -13.22 -35.76 11.32
N ALA A 955 -12.04 -35.26 11.72
CA ALA A 955 -11.36 -34.16 11.06
C ALA A 955 -11.08 -34.50 9.59
N ASP A 956 -11.38 -33.56 8.69
CA ASP A 956 -11.11 -33.68 7.26
C ASP A 956 -9.62 -33.42 6.96
N LEU A 957 -8.98 -32.55 7.75
CA LEU A 957 -7.59 -32.11 7.61
C LEU A 957 -6.95 -32.02 9.00
N ILE A 958 -5.62 -32.04 9.06
CA ILE A 958 -4.87 -31.76 10.28
C ILE A 958 -4.00 -30.52 10.08
N SER A 959 -4.14 -29.51 10.96
CA SER A 959 -3.20 -28.39 11.05
C SER A 959 -2.13 -28.73 12.08
N ILE A 960 -0.85 -28.62 11.71
CA ILE A 960 0.29 -28.75 12.62
C ILE A 960 0.80 -27.34 12.89
N ARG A 961 0.62 -26.85 14.12
CA ARG A 961 1.18 -25.59 14.55
C ARG A 961 2.60 -25.80 15.06
N LEU A 962 3.55 -25.11 14.43
CA LEU A 962 4.98 -25.13 14.74
C LEU A 962 5.35 -23.88 15.57
N GLU A 963 4.70 -23.68 16.71
CA GLU A 963 4.92 -22.50 17.55
C GLU A 963 6.27 -22.56 18.26
N GLY A 964 6.75 -23.77 18.55
CA GLY A 964 8.00 -24.02 19.27
C GLY A 964 9.25 -23.67 18.47
N THR A 965 9.16 -23.42 17.17
CA THR A 965 10.28 -22.91 16.35
C THR A 965 10.54 -21.42 16.56
N HIS A 966 9.61 -20.69 17.19
CA HIS A 966 9.80 -19.29 17.48
C HIS A 966 11.00 -19.12 18.45
N PRO A 967 11.92 -18.17 18.23
CA PRO A 967 13.11 -18.00 19.07
C PRO A 967 12.79 -17.87 20.56
N GLU A 968 11.65 -17.24 20.89
CA GLU A 968 11.20 -17.03 22.26
C GLU A 968 10.26 -18.11 22.83
N LYS A 969 9.83 -19.09 22.02
CA LYS A 969 8.82 -20.10 22.43
C LYS A 969 9.33 -21.54 22.36
N GLY A 970 10.65 -21.71 22.29
CA GLY A 970 11.31 -23.01 22.32
C GLY A 970 12.54 -23.08 21.42
N ASN A 971 12.60 -22.22 20.38
CA ASN A 971 13.68 -22.17 19.40
C ASN A 971 14.04 -23.55 18.81
N ARG A 972 13.04 -24.40 18.58
CA ARG A 972 13.22 -25.73 17.98
C ARG A 972 13.81 -25.60 16.58
N SER A 973 14.64 -26.57 16.20
CA SER A 973 15.31 -26.53 14.90
C SER A 973 14.37 -26.92 13.75
N PRO A 974 14.70 -26.55 12.50
CA PRO A 974 14.00 -27.04 11.31
C PRO A 974 13.96 -28.57 11.23
N GLU A 975 15.02 -29.27 11.65
CA GLU A 975 15.09 -30.74 11.61
C GLU A 975 14.07 -31.38 12.57
N ASP A 976 13.86 -30.80 13.75
CA ASP A 976 12.86 -31.29 14.70
C ASP A 976 11.44 -31.10 14.16
N SER A 977 11.20 -29.99 13.47
CA SER A 977 9.94 -29.71 12.78
C SER A 977 9.69 -30.71 11.65
N VAL A 978 10.71 -31.01 10.85
CA VAL A 978 10.64 -32.03 9.78
C VAL A 978 10.29 -33.40 10.35
N LYS A 979 10.94 -33.83 11.44
CA LYS A 979 10.64 -35.12 12.10
C LYS A 979 9.20 -35.16 12.59
N LEU A 980 8.73 -34.07 13.21
CA LEU A 980 7.37 -33.97 13.70
C LEU A 980 6.35 -34.07 12.55
N VAL A 981 6.52 -33.28 11.50
CA VAL A 981 5.62 -33.28 10.34
C VAL A 981 5.57 -34.67 9.68
N LYS A 982 6.71 -35.33 9.51
CA LYS A 982 6.77 -36.71 9.01
C LYS A 982 6.04 -37.71 9.91
N SER A 983 6.20 -37.59 11.23
CA SER A 983 5.48 -38.47 12.16
C SER A 983 3.95 -38.32 12.08
N VAL A 984 3.46 -37.10 11.81
CA VAL A 984 2.03 -36.85 11.63
C VAL A 984 1.58 -37.34 10.24
N LEU A 985 2.37 -37.12 9.19
CA LEU A 985 2.13 -37.68 7.85
C LEU A 985 1.95 -39.20 7.91
N GLU A 986 2.78 -39.91 8.67
CA GLU A 986 2.68 -41.35 8.84
C GLU A 986 1.45 -41.79 9.66
N ALA A 987 1.00 -40.96 10.59
CA ALA A 987 -0.08 -41.29 11.53
C ALA A 987 -1.49 -41.12 10.95
N VAL A 988 -1.68 -40.26 9.94
CA VAL A 988 -2.99 -39.97 9.35
C VAL A 988 -2.98 -40.04 7.83
N ASP A 989 -4.13 -40.37 7.23
CA ASP A 989 -4.29 -40.50 5.77
C ASP A 989 -4.82 -39.22 5.09
N VAL A 990 -5.20 -38.21 5.87
CA VAL A 990 -5.75 -36.92 5.41
C VAL A 990 -4.64 -35.91 5.05
N PRO A 991 -4.94 -34.87 4.24
CA PRO A 991 -4.01 -33.79 3.95
C PRO A 991 -3.65 -32.95 5.19
N LEU A 992 -2.48 -32.32 5.13
CA LEU A 992 -1.91 -31.54 6.23
C LEU A 992 -1.75 -30.06 5.88
N ILE A 993 -2.00 -29.23 6.88
CA ILE A 993 -1.72 -27.80 6.91
C ILE A 993 -0.54 -27.59 7.86
N ILE A 994 0.50 -26.87 7.42
CA ILE A 994 1.66 -26.57 8.27
C ILE A 994 1.56 -25.10 8.67
N THR A 995 1.27 -24.83 9.94
CA THR A 995 1.01 -23.48 10.45
C THR A 995 2.20 -22.95 11.26
N GLY A 996 2.83 -21.90 10.75
CA GLY A 996 3.97 -21.21 11.35
C GLY A 996 3.59 -20.05 12.27
N HIS A 997 4.47 -19.05 12.34
CA HIS A 997 4.35 -17.88 13.24
C HIS A 997 4.95 -16.60 12.64
N ASN A 998 4.73 -15.47 13.31
CA ASN A 998 5.09 -14.11 12.85
C ASN A 998 6.59 -13.74 12.89
N ASN A 999 7.48 -14.60 13.38
CA ASN A 999 8.92 -14.43 13.14
C ASN A 999 9.30 -14.98 11.75
N PHE A 1000 9.33 -14.09 10.75
CA PHE A 1000 9.44 -14.47 9.33
C PHE A 1000 10.74 -15.18 8.97
N ASP A 1001 11.89 -14.79 9.54
CA ASP A 1001 13.18 -15.41 9.23
C ASP A 1001 13.22 -16.87 9.66
N ARG A 1002 12.79 -17.15 10.90
CA ARG A 1002 12.68 -18.53 11.38
C ARG A 1002 11.60 -19.31 10.66
N ASN A 1003 10.45 -18.69 10.40
CA ASN A 1003 9.37 -19.34 9.67
C ASN A 1003 9.84 -19.74 8.26
N ASN A 1004 10.59 -18.87 7.58
CA ASN A 1004 11.17 -19.13 6.26
C ASN A 1004 12.12 -20.33 6.26
N GLU A 1005 13.03 -20.39 7.23
CA GLU A 1005 13.98 -21.49 7.40
C GLU A 1005 13.26 -22.83 7.61
N VAL A 1006 12.29 -22.85 8.54
CA VAL A 1006 11.52 -24.04 8.89
C VAL A 1006 10.63 -24.50 7.73
N MET A 1007 9.89 -23.58 7.11
CA MET A 1007 8.99 -23.91 5.99
C MET A 1007 9.77 -24.43 4.78
N LYS A 1008 10.96 -23.88 4.49
CA LYS A 1008 11.86 -24.42 3.45
C LYS A 1008 12.27 -25.86 3.75
N ALA A 1009 12.71 -26.13 4.98
CA ALA A 1009 13.14 -27.47 5.39
C ALA A 1009 11.99 -28.48 5.35
N VAL A 1010 10.80 -28.09 5.84
CA VAL A 1010 9.58 -28.92 5.81
C VAL A 1010 9.14 -29.20 4.37
N ALA A 1011 9.09 -28.16 3.52
CA ALA A 1011 8.74 -28.29 2.11
C ALA A 1011 9.70 -29.22 1.38
N GLN A 1012 11.01 -29.03 1.54
CA GLN A 1012 12.02 -29.87 0.92
C GLN A 1012 11.92 -31.33 1.38
N ALA A 1013 11.78 -31.55 2.69
CA ALA A 1013 11.77 -32.89 3.26
C ALA A 1013 10.49 -33.68 2.97
N CYS A 1014 9.41 -32.99 2.59
CA CYS A 1014 8.09 -33.55 2.29
C CYS A 1014 7.68 -33.28 0.82
N ALA A 1015 8.65 -33.07 -0.07
CA ALA A 1015 8.38 -32.73 -1.47
C ALA A 1015 7.40 -33.72 -2.13
N GLY A 1016 6.44 -33.18 -2.88
CA GLY A 1016 5.39 -33.96 -3.55
C GLY A 1016 4.17 -34.31 -2.70
N GLU A 1017 4.16 -34.06 -1.38
CA GLU A 1017 2.99 -34.33 -0.53
C GLU A 1017 1.81 -33.36 -0.76
N ASN A 1018 2.04 -32.24 -1.46
CA ASN A 1018 1.10 -31.13 -1.59
C ASN A 1018 0.54 -30.68 -0.22
N LEU A 1019 1.46 -30.32 0.69
CA LEU A 1019 1.15 -29.66 1.95
C LEU A 1019 0.52 -28.28 1.68
N LEU A 1020 -0.35 -27.84 2.59
CA LEU A 1020 -0.83 -26.45 2.61
C LEU A 1020 0.03 -25.64 3.60
N LEU A 1021 0.96 -24.84 3.07
CA LEU A 1021 1.88 -24.05 3.89
C LEU A 1021 1.22 -22.75 4.37
N ASN A 1022 1.11 -22.61 5.69
CA ASN A 1022 0.36 -21.56 6.37
C ASN A 1022 1.28 -20.78 7.36
N TRP A 1023 1.38 -19.46 7.33
CA TRP A 1023 0.83 -18.52 6.36
C TRP A 1023 1.93 -17.71 5.66
N VAL A 1024 1.56 -17.27 4.47
CA VAL A 1024 2.32 -16.38 3.61
C VAL A 1024 1.75 -14.97 3.73
N GLU A 1025 2.61 -13.99 3.94
CA GLU A 1025 2.33 -12.55 3.99
C GLU A 1025 3.30 -11.79 3.06
N GLN A 1026 3.08 -10.49 2.87
CA GLN A 1026 3.94 -9.63 2.02
C GLN A 1026 5.44 -9.67 2.40
N ASN A 1027 5.76 -9.95 3.66
CA ASN A 1027 7.14 -9.94 4.15
C ASN A 1027 7.89 -11.26 3.91
N ASN A 1028 7.18 -12.38 3.72
CA ASN A 1028 7.79 -13.71 3.57
C ASN A 1028 7.37 -14.47 2.32
N TYR A 1029 6.46 -13.91 1.49
CA TYR A 1029 5.89 -14.62 0.34
C TYR A 1029 6.92 -15.15 -0.63
N ARG A 1030 7.99 -14.40 -0.94
CA ARG A 1030 9.00 -14.84 -1.91
C ARG A 1030 9.61 -16.18 -1.54
N THR A 1031 9.98 -16.30 -0.27
CA THR A 1031 10.68 -17.47 0.25
C THR A 1031 9.79 -18.70 0.29
N ILE A 1032 8.57 -18.56 0.82
CA ILE A 1032 7.64 -19.68 0.97
C ILE A 1032 7.04 -20.05 -0.39
N ALA A 1033 6.77 -19.07 -1.26
CA ALA A 1033 6.34 -19.33 -2.65
C ALA A 1033 7.40 -20.10 -3.43
N GLY A 1034 8.67 -19.69 -3.33
CA GLY A 1034 9.79 -20.41 -3.95
C GLY A 1034 9.91 -21.85 -3.43
N ALA A 1035 9.74 -22.07 -2.12
CA ALA A 1035 9.73 -23.40 -1.54
C ALA A 1035 8.53 -24.24 -2.04
N ALA A 1036 7.33 -23.65 -2.09
CA ALA A 1036 6.14 -24.36 -2.56
C ALA A 1036 6.22 -24.72 -4.05
N LEU A 1037 6.74 -23.84 -4.89
CA LEU A 1037 6.98 -24.11 -6.31
C LEU A 1037 8.05 -25.18 -6.50
N GLY A 1038 9.17 -25.08 -5.77
CA GLY A 1038 10.29 -26.02 -5.88
C GLY A 1038 9.94 -27.44 -5.45
N TYR A 1039 9.02 -27.60 -4.49
CA TYR A 1039 8.70 -28.89 -3.87
C TYR A 1039 7.26 -29.37 -4.06
N GLY A 1040 6.43 -28.64 -4.81
CA GLY A 1040 5.07 -29.06 -5.19
C GLY A 1040 4.06 -28.94 -4.04
N HIS A 1041 3.96 -27.76 -3.43
CA HIS A 1041 3.02 -27.47 -2.33
C HIS A 1041 2.05 -26.34 -2.66
N SER A 1042 1.00 -26.23 -1.85
CA SER A 1042 0.01 -25.16 -1.88
C SER A 1042 0.27 -24.17 -0.74
N LEU A 1043 -0.29 -22.97 -0.84
CA LEU A 1043 0.00 -21.84 0.03
C LEU A 1043 -1.28 -21.23 0.61
N VAL A 1044 -1.16 -20.70 1.83
CA VAL A 1044 -2.18 -19.83 2.42
C VAL A 1044 -1.69 -18.38 2.37
N ALA A 1045 -2.33 -17.56 1.55
CA ALA A 1045 -2.09 -16.13 1.44
C ALA A 1045 -2.88 -15.38 2.52
N GLN A 1046 -2.21 -15.00 3.61
CA GLN A 1046 -2.82 -14.29 4.72
C GLN A 1046 -2.73 -12.77 4.53
N SER A 1047 -3.84 -12.10 4.81
CA SER A 1047 -3.98 -10.64 4.75
C SER A 1047 -4.71 -10.12 5.97
N PRO A 1048 -4.31 -8.98 6.54
CA PRO A 1048 -4.89 -8.51 7.79
C PRO A 1048 -6.22 -7.79 7.60
N ILE A 1049 -7.35 -8.53 7.62
CA ILE A 1049 -8.73 -8.01 7.52
C ILE A 1049 -8.85 -6.88 6.48
N ASP A 1050 -8.22 -7.06 5.32
CA ASP A 1050 -8.12 -6.06 4.26
C ASP A 1050 -8.18 -6.73 2.88
N VAL A 1051 -9.18 -6.33 2.10
CA VAL A 1051 -9.46 -6.89 0.76
C VAL A 1051 -8.36 -6.54 -0.24
N ASN A 1052 -7.81 -5.34 -0.16
CA ASN A 1052 -6.78 -4.87 -1.09
C ASN A 1052 -5.46 -5.57 -0.84
N ILE A 1053 -5.08 -5.77 0.43
CA ILE A 1053 -3.88 -6.53 0.79
C ILE A 1053 -4.03 -7.99 0.35
N GLY A 1054 -5.21 -8.61 0.56
CA GLY A 1054 -5.49 -9.96 0.08
C GLY A 1054 -5.36 -10.09 -1.44
N LYS A 1055 -5.93 -9.14 -2.20
CA LYS A 1055 -5.77 -9.05 -3.65
C LYS A 1055 -4.31 -8.87 -4.07
N GLN A 1056 -3.61 -7.94 -3.45
CA GLN A 1056 -2.22 -7.63 -3.75
C GLN A 1056 -1.33 -8.85 -3.50
N LEU A 1057 -1.53 -9.57 -2.41
CA LEU A 1057 -0.76 -10.77 -2.11
C LEU A 1057 -0.98 -11.88 -3.14
N ASN A 1058 -2.22 -12.09 -3.59
CA ASN A 1058 -2.52 -13.03 -4.67
C ASN A 1058 -1.85 -12.62 -5.99
N ILE A 1059 -1.81 -11.32 -6.30
CA ILE A 1059 -1.07 -10.79 -7.47
C ILE A 1059 0.44 -11.05 -7.31
N LEU A 1060 1.00 -10.80 -6.13
CA LEU A 1060 2.42 -11.04 -5.86
C LEU A 1060 2.80 -12.51 -6.01
N LEU A 1061 1.98 -13.42 -5.50
CA LEU A 1061 2.19 -14.86 -5.61
C LEU A 1061 2.09 -15.35 -7.06
N THR A 1062 1.07 -14.89 -7.80
CA THR A 1062 0.88 -15.27 -9.21
C THR A 1062 1.96 -14.68 -10.13
N ASN A 1063 2.48 -13.50 -9.83
CA ASN A 1063 3.66 -12.94 -10.51
C ASN A 1063 4.95 -13.74 -10.28
N MET A 1064 4.98 -14.61 -9.27
CA MET A 1064 6.05 -15.57 -9.04
C MET A 1064 5.77 -16.95 -9.66
N ASP A 1065 4.82 -17.03 -10.59
CA ASP A 1065 4.36 -18.27 -11.24
C ASP A 1065 3.66 -19.28 -10.30
N VAL A 1066 3.25 -18.86 -9.09
CA VAL A 1066 2.33 -19.67 -8.27
C VAL A 1066 0.97 -19.69 -8.97
N LYS A 1067 0.49 -20.89 -9.30
CA LYS A 1067 -0.83 -21.05 -9.91
C LYS A 1067 -1.92 -20.68 -8.91
N ILE A 1068 -2.97 -20.00 -9.37
CA ILE A 1068 -4.11 -19.64 -8.49
C ILE A 1068 -4.71 -20.88 -7.82
N GLU A 1069 -4.70 -22.02 -8.50
CA GLU A 1069 -5.17 -23.32 -8.00
C GLU A 1069 -4.30 -23.91 -6.87
N GLN A 1070 -3.22 -23.22 -6.49
CA GLN A 1070 -2.36 -23.54 -5.33
C GLN A 1070 -2.51 -22.53 -4.19
N ILE A 1071 -3.39 -21.53 -4.31
CA ILE A 1071 -3.54 -20.43 -3.35
C ILE A 1071 -4.88 -20.53 -2.64
N VAL A 1072 -4.84 -20.61 -1.30
CA VAL A 1072 -5.98 -20.43 -0.40
C VAL A 1072 -5.81 -19.08 0.30
N MET A 1073 -6.88 -18.30 0.46
CA MET A 1073 -6.84 -16.99 1.10
C MET A 1073 -7.14 -17.09 2.60
N ASP A 1074 -6.43 -16.34 3.43
CA ASP A 1074 -6.75 -16.16 4.86
C ASP A 1074 -6.94 -14.67 5.16
N PRO A 1075 -8.19 -14.18 5.28
CA PRO A 1075 -8.46 -12.77 5.59
C PRO A 1075 -8.21 -12.41 7.07
N MET A 1076 -7.56 -13.28 7.85
CA MET A 1076 -7.45 -13.26 9.30
C MET A 1076 -8.78 -13.50 10.00
N THR A 1077 -8.74 -14.12 11.17
CA THR A 1077 -9.94 -14.45 11.94
C THR A 1077 -10.11 -13.54 13.16
N GLY A 1078 -11.32 -13.01 13.34
CA GLY A 1078 -11.83 -12.45 14.58
C GLY A 1078 -12.84 -13.40 15.21
N SER A 1079 -12.89 -13.43 16.55
CA SER A 1079 -13.83 -14.28 17.29
C SER A 1079 -15.11 -13.54 17.67
N VAL A 1080 -16.21 -14.25 17.96
CA VAL A 1080 -17.43 -13.61 18.44
C VAL A 1080 -17.14 -12.73 19.66
N GLY A 1081 -17.64 -11.49 19.62
CA GLY A 1081 -17.40 -10.46 20.64
C GLY A 1081 -16.05 -9.72 20.51
N TYR A 1082 -15.18 -10.17 19.61
CA TYR A 1082 -13.83 -9.63 19.42
C TYR A 1082 -13.45 -9.65 17.93
N GLY A 1083 -13.96 -8.69 17.16
CA GLY A 1083 -13.57 -8.42 15.78
C GLY A 1083 -14.19 -9.35 14.72
N ILE A 1084 -15.18 -10.17 15.07
CA ILE A 1084 -15.91 -11.00 14.11
C ILE A 1084 -16.64 -10.16 13.06
N GLU A 1085 -17.15 -8.99 13.41
CA GLU A 1085 -17.87 -8.08 12.53
C GLU A 1085 -16.99 -7.61 11.36
N TYR A 1086 -15.72 -7.31 11.63
CA TYR A 1086 -14.75 -6.94 10.59
C TYR A 1086 -14.40 -8.14 9.73
N THR A 1087 -14.14 -9.29 10.35
CA THR A 1087 -13.79 -10.53 9.64
C THR A 1087 -14.90 -10.98 8.70
N TYR A 1088 -16.14 -11.03 9.22
CA TYR A 1088 -17.33 -11.41 8.47
C TYR A 1088 -17.53 -10.47 7.26
N SER A 1089 -17.50 -9.16 7.51
CA SER A 1089 -17.70 -8.15 6.46
C SER A 1089 -16.63 -8.22 5.37
N VAL A 1090 -15.37 -8.44 5.74
CA VAL A 1090 -14.27 -8.59 4.78
C VAL A 1090 -14.40 -9.88 3.98
N MET A 1091 -14.70 -11.00 4.63
CA MET A 1091 -14.93 -12.28 3.93
C MET A 1091 -16.08 -12.19 2.93
N GLU A 1092 -17.21 -11.61 3.33
CA GLU A 1092 -18.36 -11.41 2.46
C GLU A 1092 -17.99 -10.51 1.27
N ARG A 1093 -17.26 -9.42 1.52
CA ARG A 1093 -16.79 -8.51 0.45
C ARG A 1093 -15.82 -9.21 -0.50
N VAL A 1094 -14.85 -9.98 0.00
CA VAL A 1094 -13.93 -10.77 -0.84
C VAL A 1094 -14.74 -11.73 -1.71
N ARG A 1095 -15.65 -12.51 -1.11
CA ARG A 1095 -16.46 -13.50 -1.83
C ARG A 1095 -17.32 -12.84 -2.90
N TYR A 1096 -18.05 -11.79 -2.56
CA TYR A 1096 -18.94 -11.08 -3.47
C TYR A 1096 -18.17 -10.42 -4.61
N THR A 1097 -17.07 -9.73 -4.31
CA THR A 1097 -16.22 -9.07 -5.32
C THR A 1097 -15.58 -10.09 -6.26
N GLY A 1098 -15.15 -11.24 -5.73
CA GLY A 1098 -14.68 -12.37 -6.53
C GLY A 1098 -15.74 -12.87 -7.50
N LEU A 1099 -16.94 -13.19 -7.00
CA LEU A 1099 -18.04 -13.72 -7.82
C LEU A 1099 -18.54 -12.75 -8.89
N THR A 1100 -18.42 -11.45 -8.65
CA THR A 1100 -18.91 -10.38 -9.54
C THR A 1100 -17.85 -9.83 -10.51
N GLY A 1101 -16.62 -10.38 -10.53
CA GLY A 1101 -15.68 -10.09 -11.62
C GLY A 1101 -14.20 -10.07 -11.26
N ASP A 1102 -13.83 -9.95 -9.97
CA ASP A 1102 -12.41 -9.85 -9.60
C ASP A 1102 -11.76 -11.23 -9.44
N LYS A 1103 -11.07 -11.65 -10.50
CA LYS A 1103 -10.37 -12.95 -10.55
C LYS A 1103 -9.32 -13.16 -9.48
N MET A 1104 -8.76 -12.12 -8.86
CA MET A 1104 -7.74 -12.26 -7.82
C MET A 1104 -8.34 -12.37 -6.41
N LEU A 1105 -9.65 -12.13 -6.26
CA LEU A 1105 -10.39 -12.31 -5.01
C LEU A 1105 -11.31 -13.54 -5.03
N ALA A 1106 -11.44 -14.22 -6.18
CA ALA A 1106 -12.25 -15.43 -6.35
C ALA A 1106 -11.61 -16.70 -5.74
N GLY A 1107 -10.93 -16.60 -4.60
CA GLY A 1107 -10.20 -17.72 -3.98
C GLY A 1107 -10.98 -18.44 -2.89
N PRO A 1108 -10.67 -19.72 -2.60
CA PRO A 1108 -11.20 -20.38 -1.41
C PRO A 1108 -10.57 -19.77 -0.16
N MET A 1109 -11.31 -19.75 0.96
CA MET A 1109 -10.88 -19.10 2.21
C MET A 1109 -10.65 -20.10 3.35
N ILE A 1110 -9.60 -19.87 4.13
CA ILE A 1110 -9.31 -20.59 5.38
C ILE A 1110 -9.34 -19.62 6.56
N VAL A 1111 -9.88 -20.07 7.69
CA VAL A 1111 -9.98 -19.29 8.93
C VAL A 1111 -9.70 -20.16 10.16
N SER A 1112 -9.28 -19.54 11.26
CA SER A 1112 -8.78 -20.20 12.47
C SER A 1112 -9.57 -19.86 13.74
N PRO A 1113 -10.89 -20.17 13.79
CA PRO A 1113 -11.74 -19.82 14.94
C PRO A 1113 -11.26 -20.46 16.25
N GLY A 1114 -10.66 -21.66 16.20
CA GLY A 1114 -10.14 -22.33 17.39
C GLY A 1114 -9.05 -21.52 18.10
N GLN A 1115 -8.07 -21.02 17.34
CA GLN A 1115 -6.97 -20.21 17.87
C GLN A 1115 -7.47 -18.91 18.49
N GLU A 1116 -8.41 -18.22 17.85
CA GLU A 1116 -8.88 -16.91 18.30
C GLU A 1116 -9.82 -17.02 19.49
N CYS A 1117 -10.78 -17.96 19.47
CA CYS A 1117 -11.63 -18.21 20.62
C CYS A 1117 -10.81 -18.65 21.84
N ALA A 1118 -9.73 -19.41 21.62
CA ALA A 1118 -8.80 -19.80 22.67
C ALA A 1118 -7.97 -18.65 23.24
N LYS A 1119 -8.18 -17.37 22.85
CA LYS A 1119 -7.59 -16.19 23.52
C LYS A 1119 -8.61 -15.40 24.33
N VAL A 1120 -9.90 -15.58 24.04
CA VAL A 1120 -11.01 -14.81 24.61
C VAL A 1120 -11.26 -15.17 26.08
N LYS A 1121 -11.62 -14.17 26.89
CA LYS A 1121 -11.87 -14.33 28.33
C LYS A 1121 -13.06 -15.25 28.58
N GLU A 1122 -14.14 -15.07 27.84
CA GLU A 1122 -15.40 -15.83 27.91
C GLU A 1122 -15.21 -17.30 27.52
N ALA A 1123 -14.08 -17.69 26.92
CA ALA A 1123 -13.75 -19.08 26.66
C ALA A 1123 -12.81 -19.71 27.71
N LYS A 1124 -12.38 -18.94 28.72
CA LYS A 1124 -11.37 -19.37 29.72
C LYS A 1124 -11.76 -19.13 31.17
N ALA A 1125 -12.53 -18.09 31.44
CA ALA A 1125 -12.80 -17.65 32.81
C ALA A 1125 -13.58 -18.72 33.58
N GLU A 1126 -13.07 -19.08 34.75
CA GLU A 1126 -13.63 -20.11 35.62
C GLU A 1126 -15.05 -19.75 36.08
N GLU A 1127 -15.91 -20.76 36.21
CA GLU A 1127 -17.31 -20.57 36.61
C GLU A 1127 -17.44 -19.95 38.00
N LYS A 1128 -16.51 -20.26 38.92
CA LYS A 1128 -16.47 -19.67 40.27
C LYS A 1128 -16.35 -18.14 40.26
N ASP A 1129 -15.65 -17.59 39.26
CA ASP A 1129 -15.40 -16.15 39.14
C ASP A 1129 -16.53 -15.44 38.38
N PHE A 1130 -17.26 -16.18 37.52
CA PHE A 1130 -18.38 -15.69 36.73
C PHE A 1130 -19.56 -16.70 36.69
N PRO A 1131 -20.30 -16.91 37.80
CA PRO A 1131 -21.31 -17.97 37.88
C PRO A 1131 -22.45 -17.81 36.86
N ALA A 1132 -22.80 -16.57 36.51
CA ALA A 1132 -23.85 -16.27 35.53
C ALA A 1132 -23.52 -16.73 34.10
N TRP A 1133 -22.25 -17.04 33.79
CA TRP A 1133 -21.81 -17.46 32.46
C TRP A 1133 -21.93 -18.97 32.24
N GLY A 1134 -22.28 -19.74 33.28
CA GLY A 1134 -22.50 -21.17 33.22
C GLY A 1134 -21.25 -22.01 32.92
N ASP A 1135 -21.50 -23.30 32.66
CA ASP A 1135 -20.48 -24.34 32.49
C ASP A 1135 -19.42 -23.96 31.45
N LEU A 1136 -18.17 -23.86 31.90
CA LEU A 1136 -17.03 -23.40 31.09
C LEU A 1136 -16.79 -24.30 29.87
N LYS A 1137 -16.96 -25.62 30.01
CA LYS A 1137 -16.71 -26.57 28.91
C LYS A 1137 -17.69 -26.37 27.76
N LYS A 1138 -18.99 -26.34 28.07
CA LYS A 1138 -20.04 -26.04 27.09
C LYS A 1138 -19.88 -24.66 26.49
N ARG A 1139 -19.59 -23.65 27.33
CA ARG A 1139 -19.41 -22.26 26.87
C ARG A 1139 -18.24 -22.12 25.89
N ALA A 1140 -17.08 -22.69 26.20
CA ALA A 1140 -15.91 -22.64 25.31
C ALA A 1140 -16.18 -23.32 23.96
N ALA A 1141 -16.81 -24.50 23.96
CA ALA A 1141 -17.19 -25.20 22.73
C ALA A 1141 -18.24 -24.41 21.93
N LEU A 1142 -19.23 -23.80 22.59
CA LEU A 1142 -20.26 -23.00 21.93
C LEU A 1142 -19.70 -21.71 21.33
N TRP A 1143 -18.72 -21.08 21.97
CA TRP A 1143 -18.07 -19.86 21.46
C TRP A 1143 -17.34 -20.13 20.15
N GLU A 1144 -16.57 -21.23 20.12
CA GLU A 1144 -15.85 -21.67 18.94
C GLU A 1144 -16.81 -22.09 17.82
N TYR A 1145 -17.86 -22.86 18.15
CA TYR A 1145 -18.91 -23.25 17.19
C TYR A 1145 -19.61 -22.03 16.59
N THR A 1146 -20.00 -21.06 17.42
CA THR A 1146 -20.72 -19.86 16.96
C THR A 1146 -19.83 -19.01 16.06
N THR A 1147 -18.56 -18.84 16.43
CA THR A 1147 -17.56 -18.17 15.59
C THR A 1147 -17.43 -18.88 14.25
N ALA A 1148 -17.17 -20.20 14.26
CA ALA A 1148 -17.03 -20.99 13.04
C ALA A 1148 -18.29 -20.96 12.14
N ALA A 1149 -19.48 -21.02 12.73
CA ALA A 1149 -20.74 -20.97 11.98
C ALA A 1149 -20.94 -19.62 11.28
N ASN A 1150 -20.60 -18.50 11.92
CA ASN A 1150 -20.67 -17.18 11.27
C ASN A 1150 -19.71 -17.10 10.08
N LEU A 1151 -18.45 -17.53 10.27
CA LEU A 1151 -17.45 -17.50 9.20
C LEU A 1151 -17.76 -18.48 8.06
N LEU A 1152 -18.45 -19.58 8.35
CA LEU A 1152 -18.97 -20.50 7.36
C LEU A 1152 -20.01 -19.80 6.44
N TYR A 1153 -20.92 -18.99 7.01
CA TYR A 1153 -21.90 -18.24 6.23
C TYR A 1153 -21.30 -17.07 5.45
N SER A 1154 -20.17 -16.50 5.88
CA SER A 1154 -19.45 -15.46 5.11
C SER A 1154 -18.55 -16.02 4.01
N GLY A 1155 -18.32 -17.34 3.98
CA GLY A 1155 -17.68 -18.03 2.86
C GLY A 1155 -16.38 -18.74 3.15
N ALA A 1156 -16.12 -19.14 4.40
CA ALA A 1156 -15.03 -20.05 4.74
C ALA A 1156 -15.17 -21.41 4.04
N ASP A 1157 -14.11 -21.85 3.38
CA ASP A 1157 -13.98 -23.19 2.79
C ASP A 1157 -13.20 -24.15 3.71
N ILE A 1158 -12.36 -23.64 4.62
CA ILE A 1158 -11.62 -24.43 5.61
C ILE A 1158 -11.71 -23.75 6.98
N LEU A 1159 -12.08 -24.52 8.00
CA LEU A 1159 -12.18 -24.08 9.40
C LEU A 1159 -11.15 -24.83 10.26
N ILE A 1160 -10.19 -24.14 10.87
CA ILE A 1160 -9.23 -24.73 11.83
C ILE A 1160 -9.80 -24.64 13.25
N MET A 1161 -10.13 -25.80 13.83
CA MET A 1161 -10.83 -25.94 15.11
C MET A 1161 -9.92 -26.54 16.19
N TYR A 1162 -10.17 -26.16 17.45
CA TYR A 1162 -9.53 -26.69 18.65
C TYR A 1162 -10.47 -27.60 19.45
N SER A 1163 -11.74 -27.26 19.62
CA SER A 1163 -12.70 -28.04 20.41
C SER A 1163 -13.25 -29.24 19.61
N PRO A 1164 -13.09 -30.49 20.09
CA PRO A 1164 -13.70 -31.66 19.45
C PRO A 1164 -15.22 -31.57 19.34
N GLU A 1165 -15.87 -31.03 20.37
CA GLU A 1165 -17.33 -30.90 20.44
C GLU A 1165 -17.82 -29.89 19.38
N ALA A 1166 -17.12 -28.76 19.23
CA ALA A 1166 -17.42 -27.76 18.21
C ALA A 1166 -17.14 -28.29 16.80
N ALA A 1167 -16.02 -28.98 16.59
CA ALA A 1167 -15.64 -29.56 15.29
C ALA A 1167 -16.65 -30.60 14.78
N VAL A 1168 -17.14 -31.48 15.66
CA VAL A 1168 -18.19 -32.46 15.31
C VAL A 1168 -19.51 -31.75 15.00
N ALA A 1169 -19.86 -30.71 15.77
CA ALA A 1169 -21.09 -29.94 15.55
C ALA A 1169 -21.07 -29.18 14.22
N ILE A 1170 -19.97 -28.50 13.89
CA ILE A 1170 -19.85 -27.71 12.66
C ILE A 1170 -19.84 -28.61 11.41
N ARG A 1171 -19.21 -29.79 11.48
CA ARG A 1171 -19.25 -30.77 10.38
C ARG A 1171 -20.67 -31.30 10.13
N LYS A 1172 -21.45 -31.54 11.18
CA LYS A 1172 -22.88 -31.89 11.06
C LYS A 1172 -23.68 -30.76 10.44
N LEU A 1173 -23.40 -29.49 10.80
CA LEU A 1173 -24.04 -28.33 10.19
C LEU A 1173 -23.74 -28.24 8.69
N ILE A 1174 -22.47 -28.35 8.28
CA ILE A 1174 -22.06 -28.34 6.86
C ILE A 1174 -22.81 -29.41 6.07
N THR A 1175 -22.86 -30.64 6.59
CA THR A 1175 -23.57 -31.76 5.94
C THR A 1175 -25.06 -31.46 5.78
N LYS A 1176 -25.68 -30.85 6.78
CA LYS A 1176 -27.11 -30.47 6.76
C LYS A 1176 -27.39 -29.34 5.76
N LEU A 1177 -26.48 -28.39 5.61
CA LEU A 1177 -26.66 -27.25 4.70
C LEU A 1177 -26.47 -27.63 3.22
N ILE A 1178 -25.63 -28.63 2.94
CA ILE A 1178 -25.36 -29.08 1.56
C ILE A 1178 -26.40 -30.09 1.05
N ASN A 1179 -26.95 -30.93 1.93
CA ASN A 1179 -27.91 -31.96 1.56
C ASN A 1179 -29.39 -31.46 1.54
N LYS A 1180 -29.61 -30.15 1.45
CA LYS A 1180 -30.91 -29.52 1.29
C LYS A 1180 -31.09 -29.04 -0.14
#